data_AF-A0A8A4TN28-F1
#
_entry.id   AF-A0A8A4TN28-F1
#
_cell.length_a   1.000
_cell.length_b   1.000
_cell.length_c   1.000
_cell.angle_alpha   90.00
_cell.angle_beta   90.00
_cell.angle_gamma   90.00
#
_symmetry.space_group_name_H-M   'P 1'
#
loop_
_entity.id
_entity.type
_entity.pdbx_description
1 polymer ?
#
loop_
_entity_poly.entity_id
_entity_poly.type
_entity_poly.pdbx_seq_one_letter_code
_entity_poly.pdbx_strand_id
1 'polypeptide(L)'
;MIPVSSENTRLRRKPVVTFVLLGAMLAGYLVTRLHHDTEDPIYPLAITAQYAKAFPDLETSEDFDRICAALPWLGHVRTHAPTLVKKHPNDQTYLAQLEIAAIRAWNDRTAQQWGLVPYAPRLPNFLTYAFIHTGLVALISTLLFLYILAPHVEDRWGRPFFAAFCTAAIASGGLVYLVERPQSLTPLIGAGPLVAALLGAYLTRFIKSQIRLAYVVPPFEVRYATIPIWAVAALWLILRWITASLAPTYRLTTGSPIAEITLFLTAAATAFLLKHLNVEKRLFSSEFDRLPGDLKYHARIGDALYMNDKETAYRLLTEAHRDHPQEFQFGEHLWNQAVRMDRAHRHGDLGVALVHRLTDECEYERAYFHWTELTQYVPDTHIDIDRALDLAQGLDQGNHRQDGERVLAHLLDAGPRLTKKQMSQWLEQAQFASPQLHHHGLLKELAESRWSDSEKTELDAQRLELERRFPELTDPKAEVLALALAAPPPIPTQEEAGGAAADSGFAVHEDPFTQNQVRKLRVMPVTPLNRRPRGLLIRRPGGQETTVTYGHVKGIAVAAIRCRNSKGFVVLDLLDAEPTQERAQHKALRMFGNQFKPTDLVPGHAKPAEAFRALIGEIHQKSGASLLPDPEILDGAPLPHFPSLEAFELQIYGRTSDQVGG
;
A
#
# COMPACT_ATOMS: atom_id res chain seq x y z
N MET A 1 -9.61 -20.73 6.75
CA MET A 1 -9.42 -19.49 5.95
C MET A 1 -9.05 -18.38 6.91
N ILE A 2 -7.96 -17.68 6.63
CA ILE A 2 -7.43 -16.58 7.45
C ILE A 2 -7.63 -15.30 6.63
N PRO A 3 -8.45 -14.34 7.07
CA PRO A 3 -8.55 -13.07 6.37
C PRO A 3 -7.19 -12.36 6.46
N VAL A 4 -6.67 -11.86 5.33
CA VAL A 4 -5.32 -11.27 5.22
C VAL A 4 -5.39 -9.77 4.97
N SER A 5 -6.34 -9.33 4.15
CA SER A 5 -6.61 -7.91 3.91
C SER A 5 -8.02 -7.70 3.37
N SER A 6 -8.53 -6.48 3.49
CA SER A 6 -9.66 -5.96 2.73
C SER A 6 -9.12 -5.29 1.45
N GLU A 7 -9.68 -5.62 0.29
CA GLU A 7 -9.32 -4.96 -0.98
C GLU A 7 -9.89 -3.55 -1.05
N ASN A 8 -9.13 -2.66 -1.71
CA ASN A 8 -9.52 -1.29 -2.07
C ASN A 8 -9.85 -0.34 -0.92
N THR A 9 -9.26 -0.54 0.27
CA THR A 9 -9.56 0.33 1.41
C THR A 9 -8.35 1.05 2.03
N ARG A 10 -7.76 2.03 1.32
CA ARG A 10 -6.69 2.88 1.89
C ARG A 10 -7.21 3.66 3.11
N LEU A 11 -6.48 3.61 4.21
CA LEU A 11 -6.79 4.34 5.44
C LEU A 11 -6.34 5.80 5.28
N ARG A 12 -7.23 6.77 5.53
CA ARG A 12 -6.88 8.20 5.48
C ARG A 12 -6.13 8.65 6.74
N ARG A 13 -6.25 7.89 7.84
CA ARG A 13 -5.69 8.21 9.16
C ARG A 13 -5.03 6.98 9.78
N LYS A 14 -3.99 7.22 10.59
CA LYS A 14 -3.42 6.17 11.44
C LYS A 14 -4.49 5.69 12.46
N PRO A 15 -4.84 4.39 12.48
CA PRO A 15 -5.92 3.84 13.30
C PRO A 15 -5.44 3.61 14.75
N VAL A 16 -5.20 4.70 15.46
CA VAL A 16 -4.61 4.70 16.81
C VAL A 16 -5.50 3.96 17.81
N VAL A 17 -6.81 4.17 17.77
CA VAL A 17 -7.73 3.52 18.71
C VAL A 17 -7.74 2.01 18.48
N THR A 18 -7.73 1.58 17.22
CA THR A 18 -7.60 0.18 16.84
C THR A 18 -6.33 -0.44 17.41
N PHE A 19 -5.18 0.19 17.22
CA PHE A 19 -3.91 -0.33 17.76
C PHE A 19 -3.88 -0.35 19.29
N VAL A 20 -4.47 0.65 19.95
CA VAL A 20 -4.63 0.66 21.40
C VAL A 20 -5.49 -0.51 21.87
N LEU A 21 -6.61 -0.80 21.18
CA LEU A 21 -7.47 -1.94 21.51
C LEU A 21 -6.74 -3.28 21.31
N LEU A 22 -6.03 -3.45 20.19
CA LEU A 22 -5.23 -4.65 19.92
C LEU A 22 -4.16 -4.86 21.01
N GLY A 23 -3.44 -3.80 21.36
CA GLY A 23 -2.43 -3.82 22.42
C GLY A 23 -3.03 -4.13 23.79
N ALA A 24 -4.18 -3.54 24.13
CA ALA A 24 -4.87 -3.79 25.39
C ALA A 24 -5.36 -5.24 25.51
N MET A 25 -5.88 -5.84 24.43
CA MET A 25 -6.28 -7.25 24.42
C MET A 25 -5.10 -8.20 24.56
N LEU A 26 -3.98 -7.89 23.90
CA LEU A 26 -2.75 -8.66 24.05
C LEU A 26 -2.19 -8.54 25.47
N ALA A 27 -2.13 -7.33 26.02
CA ALA A 27 -1.68 -7.09 27.38
C ALA A 27 -2.57 -7.82 28.40
N GLY A 28 -3.91 -7.75 28.22
CA GLY A 28 -4.86 -8.50 29.02
C GLY A 28 -4.56 -10.00 29.01
N TYR A 29 -4.39 -10.60 27.83
CA TYR A 29 -4.04 -12.02 27.71
C TYR A 29 -2.69 -12.38 28.35
N LEU A 30 -1.68 -11.51 28.25
CA LEU A 30 -0.37 -11.74 28.88
C LEU A 30 -0.46 -11.66 30.40
N VAL A 31 -1.16 -10.65 30.94
CA VAL A 31 -1.37 -10.48 32.38
C VAL A 31 -2.10 -11.69 32.97
N THR A 32 -3.15 -12.18 32.30
CA THR A 32 -3.89 -13.37 32.75
C THR A 32 -3.06 -14.65 32.66
N ARG A 33 -2.13 -14.77 31.70
CA ARG A 33 -1.22 -15.91 31.60
C ARG A 33 -0.13 -15.93 32.65
N LEU A 34 0.37 -14.75 33.03
CA LEU A 34 1.38 -14.59 34.09
C LEU A 34 0.79 -14.84 35.48
N HIS A 35 -0.50 -14.55 35.69
CA HIS A 35 -1.25 -14.86 36.90
C HIS A 35 -1.69 -16.33 37.00
N HIS A 36 -0.85 -17.28 36.54
CA HIS A 36 -1.16 -18.71 36.49
C HIS A 36 -2.05 -19.16 37.67
N ASP A 37 -3.27 -19.61 37.39
CA ASP A 37 -4.15 -20.21 38.40
C ASP A 37 -3.37 -21.41 38.97
N THR A 38 -2.80 -21.27 40.16
CA THR A 38 -1.78 -22.18 40.72
C THR A 38 -2.32 -23.58 41.00
N GLU A 39 -3.64 -23.74 41.07
CA GLU A 39 -4.33 -25.04 41.19
C GLU A 39 -5.60 -25.04 40.33
N ASP A 40 -5.86 -26.15 39.64
CA ASP A 40 -7.10 -26.35 38.89
C ASP A 40 -8.27 -26.52 39.86
N PRO A 41 -9.24 -25.58 39.92
CA PRO A 41 -10.32 -25.60 40.89
C PRO A 41 -11.33 -26.73 40.65
N ILE A 42 -11.24 -27.40 39.49
CA ILE A 42 -12.05 -28.59 39.21
C ILE A 42 -11.75 -29.69 40.24
N TYR A 43 -10.51 -29.82 40.71
CA TYR A 43 -10.15 -30.86 41.67
C TYR A 43 -10.75 -30.62 43.07
N PRO A 44 -10.60 -29.44 43.71
CA PRO A 44 -11.30 -29.11 44.96
C PRO A 44 -12.81 -29.25 44.86
N LEU A 45 -13.42 -28.79 43.76
CA LEU A 45 -14.87 -28.91 43.53
C LEU A 45 -15.32 -30.36 43.37
N ALA A 46 -14.59 -31.17 42.59
CA ALA A 46 -14.91 -32.57 42.38
C ALA A 46 -14.77 -33.38 43.68
N ILE A 47 -13.72 -33.11 44.48
CA ILE A 47 -13.52 -33.72 45.79
C ILE A 47 -14.70 -33.40 46.72
N THR A 48 -15.08 -32.12 46.80
CA THR A 48 -16.17 -31.67 47.65
C THR A 48 -17.51 -32.28 47.22
N ALA A 49 -17.77 -32.35 45.90
CA ALA A 49 -18.99 -32.92 45.34
C ALA A 49 -19.08 -34.44 45.58
N GLN A 50 -17.94 -35.14 45.51
CA GLN A 50 -17.87 -36.57 45.83
C GLN A 50 -18.09 -36.82 47.33
N TYR A 51 -17.56 -35.96 48.20
CA TYR A 51 -17.77 -36.04 49.64
C TYR A 51 -19.24 -35.81 50.02
N ALA A 52 -19.86 -34.74 49.51
CA ALA A 52 -21.28 -34.45 49.71
C ALA A 52 -22.18 -35.59 49.20
N LYS A 53 -21.83 -36.20 48.05
CA LYS A 53 -22.56 -37.35 47.50
C LYS A 53 -22.39 -38.62 48.34
N ALA A 54 -21.25 -38.81 49.01
CA ALA A 54 -20.98 -39.95 49.87
C ALA A 54 -21.72 -39.87 51.22
N PHE A 55 -22.08 -38.67 51.66
CA PHE A 55 -22.78 -38.42 52.93
C PHE A 55 -24.02 -37.52 52.70
N PRO A 56 -25.15 -38.09 52.22
CA PRO A 56 -26.34 -37.33 51.84
C PRO A 56 -27.04 -36.58 52.98
N ASP A 57 -26.73 -36.94 54.23
CA ASP A 57 -27.31 -36.34 55.43
C ASP A 57 -26.67 -34.98 55.79
N LEU A 58 -25.59 -34.58 55.10
CA LEU A 58 -24.89 -33.31 55.32
C LEU A 58 -25.54 -32.19 54.52
N GLU A 59 -25.62 -31.00 55.11
CA GLU A 59 -26.16 -29.81 54.45
C GLU A 59 -25.06 -29.11 53.65
N THR A 60 -25.29 -28.91 52.35
CA THR A 60 -24.42 -28.13 51.46
C THR A 60 -24.82 -26.66 51.42
N SER A 61 -23.87 -25.78 51.12
CA SER A 61 -24.18 -24.35 50.93
C SER A 61 -24.85 -24.08 49.58
N GLU A 62 -25.74 -23.07 49.54
CA GLU A 62 -26.47 -22.68 48.33
C GLU A 62 -25.53 -22.30 47.17
N ASP A 63 -24.38 -21.69 47.47
CA ASP A 63 -23.38 -21.31 46.48
C ASP A 63 -22.65 -22.54 45.91
N PHE A 64 -22.37 -23.54 46.74
CA PHE A 64 -21.78 -24.80 46.31
C PHE A 64 -22.74 -25.59 45.42
N ASP A 65 -24.00 -25.72 45.82
CA ASP A 65 -25.06 -26.39 45.04
C ASP A 65 -25.24 -25.75 43.66
N ARG A 66 -25.19 -24.42 43.58
CA ARG A 66 -25.25 -23.69 42.31
C ARG A 66 -24.06 -23.99 41.41
N ILE A 67 -22.84 -24.05 41.95
CA ILE A 67 -21.65 -24.42 41.17
C ILE A 67 -21.78 -25.87 40.66
N CYS A 68 -22.24 -26.80 41.50
CA CYS A 68 -22.50 -28.18 41.09
C CYS A 68 -23.60 -28.29 40.03
N ALA A 69 -24.68 -27.50 40.13
CA ALA A 69 -25.74 -27.44 39.12
C ALA A 69 -25.23 -26.86 37.78
N ALA A 70 -24.29 -25.90 37.82
CA ALA A 70 -23.63 -25.37 36.63
C ALA A 70 -22.65 -26.38 36.00
N LEU A 71 -22.10 -27.29 36.79
CA LEU A 71 -21.12 -28.30 36.36
C LEU A 71 -21.55 -29.73 36.75
N PRO A 72 -22.59 -30.27 36.10
CA PRO A 72 -23.18 -31.56 36.47
C PRO A 72 -22.23 -32.76 36.32
N TRP A 73 -21.12 -32.59 35.61
CA TRP A 73 -20.09 -33.62 35.41
C TRP A 73 -19.05 -33.68 36.56
N LEU A 74 -19.02 -32.72 37.49
CA LEU A 74 -18.05 -32.71 38.61
C LEU A 74 -18.07 -34.00 39.43
N GLY A 75 -19.25 -34.56 39.66
CA GLY A 75 -19.42 -35.83 40.40
C GLY A 75 -18.85 -37.06 39.69
N HIS A 76 -18.41 -36.94 38.43
CA HIS A 76 -17.84 -38.03 37.62
C HIS A 76 -16.33 -37.87 37.36
N VAL A 77 -15.72 -36.79 37.83
CA VAL A 77 -14.28 -36.53 37.66
C VAL A 77 -13.47 -37.56 38.46
N ARG A 78 -12.53 -38.26 37.83
CA ARG A 78 -11.62 -39.16 38.55
C ARG A 78 -10.65 -38.36 39.41
N THR A 79 -10.85 -38.38 40.72
CA THR A 79 -9.93 -37.80 41.69
C THR A 79 -8.86 -38.86 42.06
N HIS A 80 -7.59 -38.46 42.15
CA HIS A 80 -6.49 -39.36 42.51
C HIS A 80 -6.46 -39.72 44.02
N ALA A 81 -7.49 -39.33 44.77
CA ALA A 81 -7.57 -39.48 46.22
C ALA A 81 -8.70 -40.45 46.63
N PRO A 82 -8.51 -41.78 46.46
CA PRO A 82 -9.46 -42.79 46.92
C PRO A 82 -9.61 -42.84 48.46
N THR A 83 -8.82 -42.07 49.21
CA THR A 83 -8.78 -42.03 50.68
C THR A 83 -9.75 -41.05 51.34
N LEU A 84 -10.43 -40.18 50.57
CA LEU A 84 -11.34 -39.16 51.13
C LEU A 84 -12.72 -39.70 51.57
N VAL A 85 -13.04 -40.96 51.25
CA VAL A 85 -14.28 -41.63 51.73
C VAL A 85 -14.03 -42.29 53.09
N LYS A 86 -13.41 -41.57 54.02
CA LYS A 86 -13.39 -41.94 55.44
C LYS A 86 -14.16 -40.86 56.20
N LYS A 87 -15.20 -41.30 56.91
CA LYS A 87 -16.06 -40.43 57.73
C LYS A 87 -15.20 -39.62 58.71
N HIS A 88 -15.25 -38.31 58.63
CA HIS A 88 -14.51 -37.41 59.50
C HIS A 88 -15.24 -37.30 60.86
N PRO A 89 -14.56 -37.15 62.00
CA PRO A 89 -15.22 -37.05 63.31
C PRO A 89 -16.24 -35.90 63.38
N ASN A 90 -15.99 -34.83 62.63
CA ASN A 90 -16.87 -33.67 62.48
C ASN A 90 -17.18 -33.45 60.98
N ASP A 91 -18.05 -34.28 60.42
CA ASP A 91 -18.35 -34.32 58.98
C ASP A 91 -18.89 -32.98 58.44
N GLN A 92 -19.79 -32.32 59.17
CA GLN A 92 -20.40 -31.05 58.73
C GLN A 92 -19.37 -29.91 58.67
N THR A 93 -18.50 -29.79 59.68
CA THR A 93 -17.43 -28.79 59.69
C THR A 93 -16.39 -29.05 58.62
N TYR A 94 -16.10 -30.33 58.36
CA TYR A 94 -15.16 -30.73 57.32
C TYR A 94 -15.71 -30.45 55.92
N LEU A 95 -16.98 -30.79 55.65
CA LEU A 95 -17.65 -30.41 54.41
C LEU A 95 -17.65 -28.90 54.20
N ALA A 96 -17.99 -28.11 55.23
CA ALA A 96 -17.95 -26.65 55.14
C ALA A 96 -16.54 -26.11 54.81
N GLN A 97 -15.48 -26.70 55.36
CA GLN A 97 -14.10 -26.32 55.00
C GLN A 97 -13.74 -26.67 53.55
N LEU A 98 -14.18 -27.84 53.07
CA LEU A 98 -14.00 -28.25 51.68
C LEU A 98 -14.76 -27.30 50.72
N GLU A 99 -16.00 -26.95 51.05
CA GLU A 99 -16.78 -25.98 50.29
C GLU A 99 -16.11 -24.61 50.24
N ILE A 100 -15.66 -24.08 51.37
CA ILE A 100 -14.95 -22.78 51.41
C ILE A 100 -13.71 -22.82 50.52
N ALA A 101 -12.91 -23.89 50.61
CA ALA A 101 -11.72 -24.05 49.79
C ALA A 101 -12.06 -24.16 48.29
N ALA A 102 -13.09 -24.92 47.95
CA ALA A 102 -13.51 -25.14 46.57
C ALA A 102 -14.16 -23.91 45.92
N ILE A 103 -15.03 -23.20 46.66
CA ILE A 103 -15.64 -21.94 46.22
C ILE A 103 -14.57 -20.86 46.08
N ARG A 104 -13.61 -20.79 47.00
CA ARG A 104 -12.48 -19.86 46.90
C ARG A 104 -11.65 -20.14 45.66
N ALA A 105 -11.25 -21.38 45.44
CA ALA A 105 -10.52 -21.78 44.23
C ALA A 105 -11.33 -21.47 42.95
N TRP A 106 -12.65 -21.68 42.97
CA TRP A 106 -13.53 -21.34 41.86
C TRP A 106 -13.52 -19.84 41.53
N ASN A 107 -13.68 -19.00 42.55
CA ASN A 107 -13.79 -17.54 42.47
C ASN A 107 -12.45 -16.84 42.20
N ASP A 108 -11.34 -17.43 42.63
CA ASP A 108 -9.99 -16.88 42.44
C ASP A 108 -9.53 -16.98 40.99
N ARG A 109 -10.22 -17.75 40.14
CA ARG A 109 -9.90 -17.82 38.72
C ARG A 109 -9.97 -16.47 38.06
N THR A 110 -8.98 -16.22 37.22
CA THR A 110 -8.91 -15.03 36.38
C THR A 110 -10.19 -14.79 35.56
N ALA A 111 -10.80 -15.87 35.07
CA ALA A 111 -12.10 -15.86 34.39
C ALA A 111 -13.26 -15.30 35.24
N GLN A 112 -13.30 -15.63 36.54
CA GLN A 112 -14.35 -15.18 37.47
C GLN A 112 -14.08 -13.76 37.98
N GLN A 113 -12.80 -13.38 38.11
CA GLN A 113 -12.43 -12.04 38.55
C GLN A 113 -12.68 -10.98 37.48
N TRP A 114 -12.25 -11.25 36.24
CA TRP A 114 -12.22 -10.26 35.15
C TRP A 114 -13.29 -10.47 34.08
N GLY A 115 -13.93 -11.63 34.04
CA GLY A 115 -15.07 -11.92 33.16
C GLY A 115 -16.39 -11.43 33.75
N LEU A 116 -17.40 -11.26 32.90
CA LEU A 116 -18.72 -10.84 33.37
C LEU A 116 -19.52 -12.05 33.81
N VAL A 117 -19.68 -12.21 35.13
CA VAL A 117 -20.52 -13.25 35.74
C VAL A 117 -21.94 -12.71 35.89
N PRO A 118 -22.95 -13.25 35.17
CA PRO A 118 -24.31 -12.72 35.22
C PRO A 118 -24.94 -12.76 36.61
N TYR A 119 -24.66 -13.81 37.38
CA TYR A 119 -25.19 -13.97 38.72
C TYR A 119 -24.69 -12.91 39.71
N ALA A 120 -23.45 -12.46 39.55
CA ALA A 120 -22.80 -11.48 40.44
C ALA A 120 -22.10 -10.39 39.60
N PRO A 121 -22.87 -9.55 38.88
CA PRO A 121 -22.30 -8.62 37.93
C PRO A 121 -21.58 -7.50 38.67
N ARG A 122 -20.31 -7.29 38.32
CA ARG A 122 -19.50 -6.17 38.82
C ARG A 122 -19.39 -5.12 37.72
N LEU A 123 -19.49 -3.85 38.09
CA LEU A 123 -19.50 -2.75 37.12
C LEU A 123 -18.27 -2.74 36.18
N PRO A 124 -17.02 -2.97 36.65
CA PRO A 124 -15.86 -3.06 35.75
C PRO A 124 -15.95 -4.21 34.75
N ASN A 125 -16.64 -5.29 35.12
CA ASN A 125 -16.72 -6.51 34.33
C ASN A 125 -17.59 -6.36 33.09
N PHE A 126 -18.38 -5.29 32.96
CA PHE A 126 -19.03 -4.92 31.70
C PHE A 126 -18.05 -4.45 30.63
N LEU A 127 -16.79 -4.18 30.98
CA LEU A 127 -15.74 -3.79 30.05
C LEU A 127 -14.55 -4.76 30.04
N THR A 128 -14.09 -5.19 31.22
CA THR A 128 -12.86 -6.00 31.34
C THR A 128 -12.98 -7.37 30.66
N TYR A 129 -14.20 -7.92 30.57
CA TYR A 129 -14.44 -9.22 29.96
C TYR A 129 -13.96 -9.30 28.50
N ALA A 130 -13.96 -8.18 27.77
CA ALA A 130 -13.54 -8.13 26.37
C ALA A 130 -12.02 -8.24 26.19
N PHE A 131 -11.23 -8.02 27.24
CA PHE A 131 -9.77 -8.01 27.18
C PHE A 131 -9.14 -9.33 27.64
N ILE A 132 -9.92 -10.22 28.23
CA ILE A 132 -9.50 -11.57 28.62
C ILE A 132 -9.96 -12.61 27.59
N HIS A 133 -9.15 -13.64 27.35
CA HIS A 133 -9.41 -14.64 26.32
C HIS A 133 -9.12 -16.05 26.85
N THR A 134 -9.92 -17.03 26.42
CA THR A 134 -9.80 -18.43 26.87
C THR A 134 -8.55 -19.14 26.37
N GLY A 135 -7.91 -18.61 25.32
CA GLY A 135 -6.71 -19.20 24.75
C GLY A 135 -6.19 -18.40 23.56
N LEU A 136 -5.02 -18.81 23.06
CA LEU A 136 -4.29 -18.11 22.00
C LEU A 136 -5.09 -18.05 20.69
N VAL A 137 -5.78 -19.13 20.32
CA VAL A 137 -6.60 -19.18 19.10
C VAL A 137 -7.74 -18.16 19.17
N ALA A 138 -8.41 -18.04 20.33
CA ALA A 138 -9.49 -17.07 20.50
C ALA A 138 -8.97 -15.62 20.45
N LEU A 139 -7.80 -15.36 21.03
CA LEU A 139 -7.13 -14.06 20.95
C LEU A 139 -6.75 -13.72 19.52
N ILE A 140 -5.96 -14.56 18.84
CA ILE A 140 -5.48 -14.30 17.47
C ILE A 140 -6.66 -14.09 16.53
N SER A 141 -7.71 -14.91 16.64
CA SER A 141 -8.92 -14.75 15.82
C SER A 141 -9.55 -13.36 16.03
N THR A 142 -9.68 -12.93 17.28
CA THR A 142 -10.21 -11.61 17.64
C THR A 142 -9.35 -10.48 17.09
N LEU A 143 -8.03 -10.54 17.34
CA LEU A 143 -7.07 -9.54 16.87
C LEU A 143 -7.09 -9.42 15.35
N LEU A 144 -7.21 -10.54 14.64
CA LEU A 144 -7.27 -10.54 13.18
C LEU A 144 -8.52 -9.86 12.64
N PHE A 145 -9.69 -10.14 13.20
CA PHE A 145 -10.93 -9.46 12.81
C PHE A 145 -10.87 -7.97 13.12
N LEU A 146 -10.37 -7.57 14.29
CA LEU A 146 -10.17 -6.16 14.60
C LEU A 146 -9.18 -5.53 13.62
N TYR A 147 -8.03 -6.15 13.39
CA TYR A 147 -6.99 -5.62 12.51
C TYR A 147 -7.50 -5.34 11.09
N ILE A 148 -8.41 -6.17 10.59
CA ILE A 148 -8.93 -6.05 9.22
C ILE A 148 -10.13 -5.10 9.14
N LEU A 149 -11.02 -5.08 10.12
CA LEU A 149 -12.28 -4.34 10.03
C LEU A 149 -12.21 -2.97 10.72
N ALA A 150 -11.60 -2.92 11.91
CA ALA A 150 -11.62 -1.74 12.77
C ALA A 150 -10.96 -0.50 12.16
N PRO A 151 -9.81 -0.58 11.47
CA PRO A 151 -9.16 0.60 10.92
C PRO A 151 -10.05 1.40 9.96
N HIS A 152 -10.84 0.73 9.12
CA HIS A 152 -11.71 1.39 8.16
C HIS A 152 -12.92 2.07 8.81
N VAL A 153 -13.46 1.46 9.86
CA VAL A 153 -14.55 2.05 10.64
C VAL A 153 -14.02 3.24 11.44
N GLU A 154 -12.83 3.13 12.05
CA GLU A 154 -12.16 4.22 12.76
C GLU A 154 -11.85 5.39 11.83
N ASP A 155 -11.35 5.11 10.63
CA ASP A 155 -11.06 6.14 9.63
C ASP A 155 -12.33 6.90 9.22
N ARG A 156 -13.44 6.18 9.07
CA ARG A 156 -14.71 6.75 8.59
C ARG A 156 -15.43 7.58 9.66
N TRP A 157 -15.42 7.12 10.90
CA TRP A 157 -16.17 7.73 12.00
C TRP A 157 -15.31 8.65 12.88
N GLY A 158 -14.00 8.57 12.75
CA GLY A 158 -13.05 9.31 13.57
C GLY A 158 -12.84 8.67 14.94
N ARG A 159 -11.67 8.95 15.52
CA ARG A 159 -11.19 8.35 16.78
C ARG A 159 -12.16 8.42 17.96
N PRO A 160 -12.73 9.60 18.34
CA PRO A 160 -13.55 9.68 19.55
C PRO A 160 -14.86 8.91 19.42
N PHE A 161 -15.51 8.98 18.25
CA PHE A 161 -16.75 8.25 18.01
C PHE A 161 -16.49 6.75 17.90
N PHE A 162 -15.42 6.35 17.22
CA PHE A 162 -15.03 4.95 17.14
C PHE A 162 -14.73 4.35 18.53
N ALA A 163 -14.00 5.08 19.39
CA ALA A 163 -13.76 4.65 20.77
C ALA A 163 -15.07 4.51 21.58
N ALA A 164 -15.99 5.47 21.44
CA ALA A 164 -17.30 5.40 22.07
C ALA A 164 -18.14 4.22 21.56
N PHE A 165 -18.13 3.99 20.25
CA PHE A 165 -18.78 2.84 19.61
C PHE A 165 -18.23 1.51 20.16
N CYS A 166 -16.90 1.34 20.21
CA CYS A 166 -16.30 0.12 20.73
C CYS A 166 -16.67 -0.12 22.20
N THR A 167 -16.61 0.93 23.02
CA THR A 167 -16.95 0.86 24.44
C THR A 167 -18.43 0.50 24.64
N ALA A 168 -19.33 1.13 23.88
CA ALA A 168 -20.75 0.86 23.92
C ALA A 168 -21.08 -0.56 23.43
N ALA A 169 -20.41 -1.04 22.39
CA ALA A 169 -20.58 -2.40 21.88
C ALA A 169 -20.17 -3.46 22.93
N ILE A 170 -19.04 -3.26 23.61
CA ILE A 170 -18.59 -4.12 24.71
C ILE A 170 -19.62 -4.10 25.85
N ALA A 171 -19.98 -2.93 26.36
CA ALA A 171 -20.92 -2.83 27.47
C ALA A 171 -22.30 -3.46 27.13
N SER A 172 -22.80 -3.21 25.92
CA SER A 172 -24.06 -3.78 25.44
C SER A 172 -24.00 -5.29 25.27
N GLY A 173 -22.86 -5.83 24.82
CA GLY A 173 -22.63 -7.27 24.76
C GLY A 173 -22.75 -7.95 26.12
N GLY A 174 -22.15 -7.33 27.15
CA GLY A 174 -22.29 -7.77 28.53
C GLY A 174 -23.73 -7.72 29.04
N LEU A 175 -24.45 -6.63 28.74
CA LEU A 175 -25.87 -6.49 29.11
C LEU A 175 -26.76 -7.55 28.45
N VAL A 176 -26.56 -7.82 27.16
CA VAL A 176 -27.35 -8.86 26.46
C VAL A 176 -27.07 -10.24 27.09
N TYR A 177 -25.81 -10.54 27.43
CA TYR A 177 -25.49 -11.80 28.10
C TYR A 177 -26.11 -11.92 29.50
N LEU A 178 -26.12 -10.83 30.26
CA LEU A 178 -26.77 -10.77 31.57
C LEU A 178 -28.27 -11.09 31.47
N VAL A 179 -28.95 -10.54 30.45
CA VAL A 179 -30.38 -10.80 30.20
C VAL A 179 -30.61 -12.21 29.66
N GLU A 180 -29.71 -12.74 28.83
CA GLU A 180 -29.80 -14.10 28.29
C GLU A 180 -29.70 -15.15 29.41
N ARG A 181 -28.78 -14.96 30.36
CA ARG A 181 -28.44 -15.97 31.38
C ARG A 181 -28.27 -15.37 32.77
N PRO A 182 -29.33 -14.76 33.36
CA PRO A 182 -29.21 -13.99 34.61
C PRO A 182 -28.73 -14.82 35.81
N GLN A 183 -28.98 -16.14 35.81
CA GLN A 183 -28.57 -17.04 36.89
C GLN A 183 -27.28 -17.83 36.59
N SER A 184 -26.57 -17.51 35.50
CA SER A 184 -25.36 -18.23 35.11
C SER A 184 -24.16 -17.84 35.98
N LEU A 185 -23.42 -18.86 36.43
CA LEU A 185 -22.09 -18.74 37.04
C LEU A 185 -20.95 -18.81 36.02
N THR A 186 -21.26 -19.10 34.76
CA THR A 186 -20.30 -19.07 33.66
C THR A 186 -20.02 -17.62 33.27
N PRO A 187 -18.77 -17.15 33.33
CA PRO A 187 -18.43 -15.79 32.95
C PRO A 187 -18.41 -15.63 31.43
N LEU A 188 -18.84 -14.46 30.96
CA LEU A 188 -18.56 -13.99 29.59
C LEU A 188 -17.08 -13.63 29.50
N ILE A 189 -16.41 -14.10 28.44
CA ILE A 189 -14.99 -13.87 28.18
C ILE A 189 -14.80 -13.63 26.68
N GLY A 190 -14.02 -12.61 26.34
CA GLY A 190 -13.56 -12.33 24.99
C GLY A 190 -14.33 -11.21 24.28
N ALA A 191 -13.69 -10.60 23.28
CA ALA A 191 -14.23 -9.47 22.55
C ALA A 191 -15.21 -9.85 21.40
N GLY A 192 -15.80 -11.04 21.45
CA GLY A 192 -16.77 -11.52 20.44
C GLY A 192 -17.88 -10.50 20.13
N PRO A 193 -18.53 -9.89 21.14
CA PRO A 193 -19.55 -8.86 20.92
C PRO A 193 -19.02 -7.60 20.20
N LEU A 194 -17.78 -7.19 20.46
CA LEU A 194 -17.15 -6.07 19.75
C LEU A 194 -16.88 -6.43 18.27
N VAL A 195 -16.34 -7.63 18.01
CA VAL A 195 -16.11 -8.13 16.65
C VAL A 195 -17.41 -8.19 15.87
N ALA A 196 -18.48 -8.70 16.48
CA ALA A 196 -19.81 -8.76 15.88
C ALA A 196 -20.36 -7.37 15.52
N ALA A 197 -20.27 -6.41 16.45
CA ALA A 197 -20.68 -5.03 16.21
C ALA A 197 -19.87 -4.39 15.07
N LEU A 198 -18.54 -4.59 15.06
CA LEU A 198 -17.67 -4.10 13.99
C LEU A 198 -18.03 -4.70 12.64
N LEU A 199 -18.28 -6.01 12.57
CA LEU A 199 -18.67 -6.68 11.33
C LEU A 199 -20.00 -6.14 10.79
N GLY A 200 -20.98 -5.88 11.66
CA GLY A 200 -22.27 -5.28 11.29
C GLY A 200 -22.11 -3.85 10.76
N ALA A 201 -21.36 -3.01 11.48
CA ALA A 201 -21.07 -1.64 11.05
C ALA A 201 -20.29 -1.59 9.73
N TYR A 202 -19.27 -2.45 9.60
CA TYR A 202 -18.42 -2.53 8.42
C TYR A 202 -19.21 -3.01 7.20
N LEU A 203 -20.02 -4.06 7.32
CA LEU A 203 -20.88 -4.57 6.23
C LEU A 203 -21.76 -3.45 5.66
N THR A 204 -22.42 -2.69 6.53
CA THR A 204 -23.34 -1.63 6.10
C THR A 204 -22.64 -0.47 5.41
N ARG A 205 -21.42 -0.13 5.87
CA ARG A 205 -20.66 0.98 5.31
C ARG A 205 -19.93 0.59 4.02
N PHE A 206 -19.43 -0.63 3.95
CA PHE A 206 -18.53 -1.13 2.90
C PHE A 206 -19.12 -2.34 2.19
N ILE A 207 -20.42 -2.37 1.90
CA ILE A 207 -21.12 -3.53 1.31
C ILE A 207 -20.50 -4.06 0.01
N LYS A 208 -19.83 -3.18 -0.76
CA LYS A 208 -19.14 -3.52 -2.02
C LYS A 208 -17.68 -3.97 -1.82
N SER A 209 -17.15 -3.94 -0.59
CA SER A 209 -15.78 -4.35 -0.30
C SER A 209 -15.62 -5.87 -0.37
N GLN A 210 -14.42 -6.30 -0.74
CA GLN A 210 -14.05 -7.70 -0.78
C GLN A 210 -12.96 -7.98 0.26
N ILE A 211 -13.02 -9.14 0.90
CA ILE A 211 -11.99 -9.62 1.83
C ILE A 211 -11.17 -10.68 1.10
N ARG A 212 -9.84 -10.51 1.11
CA ARG A 212 -8.89 -11.56 0.72
C ARG A 212 -8.72 -12.53 1.88
N LEU A 213 -9.05 -13.79 1.63
CA LEU A 213 -8.89 -14.90 2.55
C LEU A 213 -7.75 -15.79 2.06
N ALA A 214 -6.72 -15.96 2.87
CA ALA A 214 -5.72 -16.99 2.64
C ALA A 214 -6.23 -18.35 3.12
N TYR A 215 -5.95 -19.39 2.35
CA TYR A 215 -6.19 -20.77 2.74
C TYR A 215 -5.02 -21.65 2.29
N VAL A 216 -4.69 -22.64 3.11
CA VAL A 216 -3.58 -23.57 2.84
C VAL A 216 -4.18 -24.82 2.18
N VAL A 217 -3.66 -25.19 1.02
CA VAL A 217 -3.96 -26.44 0.33
C VAL A 217 -2.80 -27.42 0.55
N PRO A 218 -3.08 -28.71 0.84
CA PRO A 218 -2.02 -29.71 0.96
C PRO A 218 -1.17 -29.79 -0.32
N PRO A 219 0.18 -29.90 -0.24
CA PRO A 219 0.95 -30.11 0.98
C PRO A 219 1.21 -28.83 1.81
N PHE A 220 1.49 -27.66 1.23
CA PHE A 220 1.69 -26.38 1.97
C PHE A 220 1.47 -25.13 1.09
N GLU A 221 0.64 -25.22 0.05
CA GLU A 221 0.41 -24.09 -0.86
C GLU A 221 -0.56 -23.07 -0.24
N VAL A 222 -0.13 -21.82 -0.06
CA VAL A 222 -1.01 -20.73 0.35
C VAL A 222 -1.71 -20.18 -0.89
N ARG A 223 -3.05 -20.30 -0.94
CA ARG A 223 -3.90 -19.72 -1.97
C ARG A 223 -4.75 -18.60 -1.40
N TYR A 224 -5.15 -17.66 -2.26
CA TYR A 224 -5.97 -16.52 -1.89
C TYR A 224 -7.34 -16.62 -2.55
N ALA A 225 -8.40 -16.38 -1.77
CA ALA A 225 -9.77 -16.27 -2.27
C ALA A 225 -10.32 -14.89 -1.91
N THR A 226 -10.82 -14.17 -2.90
CA THR A 226 -11.49 -12.89 -2.70
C THR A 226 -12.98 -13.14 -2.54
N ILE A 227 -13.52 -12.89 -1.35
CA ILE A 227 -14.94 -13.09 -1.04
C ILE A 227 -15.57 -11.75 -0.68
N PRO A 228 -16.74 -11.40 -1.23
CA PRO A 228 -17.40 -10.15 -0.88
C PRO A 228 -17.80 -10.16 0.60
N ILE A 229 -17.71 -8.99 1.26
CA ILE A 229 -17.96 -8.87 2.71
C ILE A 229 -19.34 -9.39 3.12
N TRP A 230 -20.36 -9.22 2.27
CA TRP A 230 -21.72 -9.67 2.57
C TRP A 230 -21.78 -11.20 2.69
N ALA A 231 -21.00 -11.94 1.91
CA ALA A 231 -20.94 -13.39 1.98
C ALA A 231 -20.20 -13.85 3.24
N VAL A 232 -19.11 -13.16 3.62
CA VAL A 232 -18.39 -13.41 4.88
C VAL A 232 -19.31 -13.16 6.08
N ALA A 233 -20.03 -12.04 6.08
CA ALA A 233 -20.96 -11.69 7.15
C ALA A 233 -22.16 -12.66 7.21
N ALA A 234 -22.70 -13.08 6.07
CA ALA A 234 -23.76 -14.09 6.01
C ALA A 234 -23.30 -15.43 6.57
N LEU A 235 -22.13 -15.92 6.14
CA LEU A 235 -21.55 -17.16 6.66
C LEU A 235 -21.28 -17.07 8.16
N TRP A 236 -20.69 -15.98 8.62
CA TRP A 236 -20.46 -15.74 10.06
C TRP A 236 -21.78 -15.79 10.83
N LEU A 237 -22.82 -15.08 10.35
CA LEU A 237 -24.12 -15.04 10.99
C LEU A 237 -24.77 -16.43 11.05
N ILE A 238 -24.72 -17.20 9.95
CA ILE A 238 -25.21 -18.59 9.91
C ILE A 238 -24.49 -19.45 10.95
N LEU A 239 -23.15 -19.36 11.02
CA LEU A 239 -22.38 -20.11 12.02
C LEU A 239 -22.76 -19.70 13.44
N ARG A 240 -23.01 -18.41 13.71
CA ARG A 240 -23.47 -17.96 15.03
C ARG A 240 -24.85 -18.47 15.37
N TRP A 241 -25.77 -18.46 14.41
CA TRP A 241 -27.09 -19.07 14.58
C TRP A 241 -27.01 -20.56 14.88
N ILE A 242 -26.20 -21.33 14.14
CA ILE A 242 -25.99 -22.75 14.41
C ILE A 242 -25.45 -22.96 15.83
N THR A 243 -24.44 -22.17 16.23
CA THR A 243 -23.93 -22.26 17.60
C THR A 243 -25.03 -21.93 18.62
N ALA A 244 -25.78 -20.83 18.46
CA ALA A 244 -26.87 -20.46 19.36
C ALA A 244 -27.90 -21.60 19.52
N SER A 245 -28.30 -22.23 18.41
CA SER A 245 -29.26 -23.34 18.41
C SER A 245 -28.74 -24.61 19.07
N LEU A 246 -27.43 -24.85 19.02
CA LEU A 246 -26.79 -26.00 19.67
C LEU A 246 -26.43 -25.72 21.14
N ALA A 247 -26.44 -24.45 21.58
CA ALA A 247 -26.03 -24.02 22.93
C ALA A 247 -26.77 -24.65 24.11
N PRO A 248 -28.07 -25.02 24.02
CA PRO A 248 -28.74 -25.75 25.10
C PRO A 248 -28.03 -27.07 25.46
N THR A 249 -27.32 -27.67 24.49
CA THR A 249 -26.61 -28.95 24.62
C THR A 249 -25.19 -28.77 25.18
N TYR A 250 -24.59 -27.57 25.08
CA TYR A 250 -23.24 -27.28 25.58
C TYR A 250 -23.25 -26.05 26.51
N ARG A 251 -23.51 -26.25 27.81
CA ARG A 251 -23.49 -25.15 28.81
C ARG A 251 -22.09 -24.57 29.12
N LEU A 252 -21.08 -24.87 28.31
CA LEU A 252 -19.66 -24.62 28.58
C LEU A 252 -19.00 -23.54 27.72
N THR A 253 -19.70 -22.89 26.78
CA THR A 253 -19.09 -21.75 26.05
C THR A 253 -19.07 -20.50 26.92
N THR A 254 -17.86 -19.96 27.09
CA THR A 254 -17.57 -18.67 27.71
C THR A 254 -17.98 -17.47 26.85
N GLY A 255 -18.58 -17.70 25.67
CA GLY A 255 -19.13 -16.69 24.77
C GLY A 255 -20.65 -16.75 24.66
N SER A 256 -21.25 -15.72 24.07
CA SER A 256 -22.70 -15.63 23.81
C SER A 256 -22.97 -15.42 22.32
N PRO A 257 -23.36 -16.49 21.60
CA PRO A 257 -23.77 -16.38 20.20
C PRO A 257 -24.97 -15.44 20.01
N ILE A 258 -25.90 -15.39 20.98
CA ILE A 258 -27.07 -14.52 20.94
C ILE A 258 -26.63 -13.06 21.07
N ALA A 259 -25.78 -12.71 22.03
CA ALA A 259 -25.23 -11.37 22.17
C ALA A 259 -24.49 -10.95 20.91
N GLU A 260 -23.68 -11.82 20.32
CA GLU A 260 -22.98 -11.55 19.06
C GLU A 260 -23.97 -11.26 17.90
N ILE A 261 -25.03 -12.07 17.73
CA ILE A 261 -26.06 -11.81 16.71
C ILE A 261 -26.77 -10.47 16.95
N THR A 262 -27.17 -10.20 18.20
CA THR A 262 -27.84 -8.95 18.57
C THR A 262 -26.95 -7.74 18.29
N LEU A 263 -25.67 -7.80 18.65
CA LEU A 263 -24.72 -6.71 18.44
C LEU A 263 -24.41 -6.48 16.96
N PHE A 264 -24.31 -7.56 16.18
CA PHE A 264 -24.18 -7.45 14.72
C PHE A 264 -25.36 -6.69 14.11
N LEU A 265 -26.60 -7.09 14.42
CA LEU A 265 -27.80 -6.50 13.85
C LEU A 265 -28.00 -5.05 14.30
N THR A 266 -27.81 -4.77 15.59
CA THR A 266 -27.97 -3.42 16.15
C THR A 266 -26.91 -2.46 15.62
N ALA A 267 -25.66 -2.89 15.48
CA ALA A 267 -24.60 -2.07 14.89
C ALA A 267 -24.83 -1.83 13.39
N ALA A 268 -25.28 -2.84 12.64
CA ALA A 268 -25.64 -2.70 11.23
C ALA A 268 -26.79 -1.69 11.04
N ALA A 269 -27.84 -1.77 11.87
CA ALA A 269 -28.95 -0.83 11.86
C ALA A 269 -28.51 0.60 12.24
N THR A 270 -27.65 0.73 13.27
CA THR A 270 -27.10 2.02 13.69
C THR A 270 -26.26 2.66 12.58
N ALA A 271 -25.36 1.89 11.96
CA ALA A 271 -24.55 2.36 10.84
C ALA A 271 -25.42 2.75 9.63
N PHE A 272 -26.50 2.01 9.37
CA PHE A 272 -27.46 2.32 8.31
C PHE A 272 -28.16 3.65 8.58
N LEU A 273 -28.63 3.85 9.82
CA LEU A 273 -29.30 5.07 10.24
C LEU A 273 -28.36 6.29 10.16
N LEU A 274 -27.13 6.16 10.66
CA LEU A 274 -26.11 7.22 10.58
C LEU A 274 -25.83 7.63 9.13
N LYS A 275 -25.73 6.65 8.24
CA LYS A 275 -25.55 6.85 6.79
C LYS A 275 -26.76 7.55 6.18
N HIS A 276 -27.98 7.06 6.44
CA HIS A 276 -29.21 7.56 5.82
C HIS A 276 -29.57 8.98 6.30
N LEU A 277 -29.37 9.27 7.58
CA LEU A 277 -29.61 10.59 8.17
C LEU A 277 -28.52 11.62 7.84
N ASN A 278 -27.49 11.25 7.07
CA ASN A 278 -26.31 12.08 6.77
C ASN A 278 -25.64 12.68 8.02
N VAL A 279 -25.83 12.06 9.19
CA VAL A 279 -25.20 12.48 10.46
C VAL A 279 -23.68 12.44 10.33
N GLU A 280 -23.16 11.49 9.53
CA GLU A 280 -21.75 11.38 9.26
C GLU A 280 -21.14 12.63 8.60
N LYS A 281 -21.90 13.34 7.75
CA LYS A 281 -21.44 14.59 7.13
C LYS A 281 -21.47 15.77 8.08
N ARG A 282 -22.27 15.72 9.15
CA ARG A 282 -22.43 16.82 10.11
C ARG A 282 -21.49 16.69 11.31
N LEU A 283 -21.30 15.46 11.79
CA LEU A 283 -20.49 15.17 12.98
C LEU A 283 -19.04 14.83 12.63
N PHE A 284 -18.78 14.25 11.45
CA PHE A 284 -17.46 13.69 11.10
C PHE A 284 -16.74 14.46 9.97
N SER A 285 -17.22 15.65 9.59
CA SER A 285 -16.59 16.52 8.56
C SER A 285 -15.59 17.56 9.10
N SER A 286 -15.45 17.68 10.43
CA SER A 286 -14.81 18.84 11.06
C SER A 286 -13.29 19.00 10.80
N GLU A 287 -12.61 17.96 10.32
CA GLU A 287 -11.22 18.06 9.83
C GLU A 287 -11.11 18.04 8.29
N PHE A 288 -12.08 17.45 7.59
CA PHE A 288 -12.13 17.39 6.12
C PHE A 288 -12.45 18.76 5.52
N ASP A 289 -13.32 19.54 6.17
CA ASP A 289 -13.69 20.89 5.73
C ASP A 289 -12.56 21.91 5.90
N ARG A 290 -11.53 21.57 6.69
CA ARG A 290 -10.35 22.41 6.98
C ARG A 290 -9.19 22.22 6.00
N LEU A 291 -9.27 21.24 5.09
CA LEU A 291 -8.25 21.03 4.05
C LEU A 291 -8.32 22.15 2.99
N PRO A 292 -7.17 22.63 2.47
CA PRO A 292 -7.16 23.56 1.32
C PRO A 292 -7.86 22.96 0.08
N GLY A 293 -8.30 23.81 -0.86
CA GLY A 293 -9.24 23.44 -1.94
C GLY A 293 -8.76 22.32 -2.89
N ASP A 294 -7.47 22.28 -3.17
CA ASP A 294 -6.74 21.22 -3.88
C ASP A 294 -6.85 19.86 -3.15
N LEU A 295 -6.60 19.82 -1.83
CA LEU A 295 -6.72 18.59 -1.03
C LEU A 295 -8.15 18.04 -0.92
N LYS A 296 -9.18 18.89 -1.08
CA LYS A 296 -10.59 18.43 -1.11
C LYS A 296 -10.92 17.63 -2.36
N TYR A 297 -10.37 18.02 -3.52
CA TYR A 297 -10.54 17.27 -4.76
C TYR A 297 -9.85 15.90 -4.67
N HIS A 298 -8.59 15.88 -4.25
CA HIS A 298 -7.83 14.65 -4.04
C HIS A 298 -8.57 13.66 -3.13
N ALA A 299 -9.16 14.13 -2.03
CA ALA A 299 -9.87 13.26 -1.09
C ALA A 299 -11.24 12.78 -1.61
N ARG A 300 -12.02 13.63 -2.31
CA ARG A 300 -13.32 13.21 -2.90
C ARG A 300 -13.15 12.27 -4.09
N ILE A 301 -12.16 12.54 -4.93
CA ILE A 301 -11.77 11.68 -6.06
C ILE A 301 -11.28 10.34 -5.53
N GLY A 302 -10.41 10.37 -4.51
CA GLY A 302 -9.97 9.17 -3.81
C GLY A 302 -11.13 8.34 -3.28
N ASP A 303 -12.10 8.95 -2.59
CA ASP A 303 -13.31 8.27 -2.09
C ASP A 303 -14.16 7.66 -3.21
N ALA A 304 -14.28 8.33 -4.36
CA ALA A 304 -15.07 7.84 -5.50
C ALA A 304 -14.38 6.69 -6.24
N LEU A 305 -13.07 6.80 -6.48
CA LEU A 305 -12.25 5.72 -7.05
C LEU A 305 -12.24 4.49 -6.13
N TYR A 306 -12.10 4.72 -4.81
CA TYR A 306 -12.18 3.69 -3.75
C TYR A 306 -13.50 2.92 -3.78
N MET A 307 -14.63 3.62 -3.91
CA MET A 307 -15.96 2.99 -3.89
C MET A 307 -16.30 2.28 -5.21
N ASN A 308 -15.35 2.25 -6.16
CA ASN A 308 -15.54 1.88 -7.55
C ASN A 308 -16.76 2.61 -8.16
N ASP A 309 -17.00 3.84 -7.71
CA ASP A 309 -18.06 4.70 -8.23
C ASP A 309 -17.51 5.49 -9.41
N LYS A 310 -17.43 4.79 -10.54
CA LYS A 310 -16.80 5.28 -11.76
C LYS A 310 -17.37 6.62 -12.24
N GLU A 311 -18.67 6.83 -12.08
CA GLU A 311 -19.36 8.03 -12.55
C GLU A 311 -19.07 9.24 -11.64
N THR A 312 -19.08 9.04 -10.32
CA THR A 312 -18.71 10.10 -9.37
C THR A 312 -17.23 10.46 -9.52
N ALA A 313 -16.36 9.47 -9.70
CA ALA A 313 -14.93 9.71 -9.92
C ALA A 313 -14.68 10.51 -11.21
N TYR A 314 -15.31 10.12 -12.32
CA TYR A 314 -15.21 10.83 -13.59
C TYR A 314 -15.67 12.29 -13.49
N ARG A 315 -16.81 12.55 -12.82
CA ARG A 315 -17.32 13.91 -12.61
C ARG A 315 -16.36 14.77 -11.78
N LEU A 316 -15.88 14.23 -10.66
CA LEU A 316 -14.98 14.96 -9.77
C LEU A 316 -13.62 15.23 -10.42
N LEU A 317 -13.10 14.28 -11.20
CA LEU A 317 -11.86 14.46 -11.97
C LEU A 317 -12.02 15.52 -13.06
N THR A 318 -13.18 15.57 -13.72
CA THR A 318 -13.50 16.59 -14.71
C THR A 318 -13.57 17.98 -14.07
N GLU A 319 -14.21 18.10 -12.90
CA GLU A 319 -14.25 19.34 -12.11
C GLU A 319 -12.85 19.77 -11.65
N ALA A 320 -12.06 18.84 -11.08
CA ALA A 320 -10.71 19.11 -10.59
C ALA A 320 -9.76 19.55 -11.69
N HIS A 321 -9.77 18.88 -12.85
CA HIS A 321 -8.92 19.25 -13.98
C HIS A 321 -9.27 20.63 -14.54
N ARG A 322 -10.57 20.97 -14.60
CA ARG A 322 -11.03 22.30 -15.03
C ARG A 322 -10.59 23.40 -14.06
N ASP A 323 -10.71 23.14 -12.76
CA ASP A 323 -10.43 24.14 -11.73
C ASP A 323 -8.92 24.28 -11.45
N HIS A 324 -8.14 23.20 -11.67
CA HIS A 324 -6.69 23.14 -11.45
C HIS A 324 -5.94 22.59 -12.69
N PRO A 325 -5.98 23.29 -13.84
CA PRO A 325 -5.39 22.78 -15.09
C PRO A 325 -3.86 22.63 -15.04
N GLN A 326 -3.18 23.36 -14.14
CA GLN A 326 -1.74 23.20 -13.93
C GLN A 326 -1.35 21.89 -13.23
N GLU A 327 -2.26 21.24 -12.50
CA GLU A 327 -1.99 19.97 -11.80
C GLU A 327 -2.13 18.79 -12.76
N PHE A 328 -0.99 18.36 -13.31
CA PHE A 328 -0.90 17.28 -14.30
C PHE A 328 -1.65 16.00 -13.89
N GLN A 329 -1.54 15.62 -12.62
CA GLN A 329 -2.06 14.37 -12.09
C GLN A 329 -3.58 14.26 -12.22
N PHE A 330 -4.32 15.37 -12.10
CA PHE A 330 -5.77 15.34 -12.33
C PHE A 330 -6.11 15.03 -13.79
N GLY A 331 -5.33 15.58 -14.72
CA GLY A 331 -5.46 15.28 -16.15
C GLY A 331 -5.19 13.80 -16.45
N GLU A 332 -4.10 13.27 -15.90
CA GLU A 332 -3.73 11.86 -16.08
C GLU A 332 -4.79 10.91 -15.51
N HIS A 333 -5.27 11.18 -14.29
CA HIS A 333 -6.34 10.38 -13.69
C HIS A 333 -7.66 10.48 -14.44
N LEU A 334 -8.01 11.66 -14.96
CA LEU A 334 -9.20 11.86 -15.80
C LEU A 334 -9.11 11.04 -17.08
N TRP A 335 -7.97 11.06 -17.77
CA TRP A 335 -7.72 10.27 -18.97
C TRP A 335 -7.88 8.77 -18.69
N ASN A 336 -7.17 8.25 -17.70
CA ASN A 336 -7.24 6.84 -17.31
C ASN A 336 -8.67 6.40 -16.96
N GLN A 337 -9.42 7.26 -16.25
CA GLN A 337 -10.81 6.98 -15.92
C GLN A 337 -11.73 7.06 -17.15
N ALA A 338 -11.46 7.96 -18.09
CA ALA A 338 -12.20 8.07 -19.34
C ALA A 338 -12.00 6.85 -20.24
N VAL A 339 -10.76 6.35 -20.38
CA VAL A 339 -10.45 5.11 -21.12
C VAL A 339 -11.23 3.92 -20.52
N ARG A 340 -11.18 3.74 -19.19
CA ARG A 340 -11.92 2.68 -18.47
C ARG A 340 -13.44 2.74 -18.61
N MET A 341 -13.97 3.88 -19.01
CA MET A 341 -15.40 4.12 -19.19
C MET A 341 -15.81 4.22 -20.66
N ASP A 342 -14.89 3.96 -21.60
CA ASP A 342 -15.13 4.12 -23.04
C ASP A 342 -15.55 5.56 -23.42
N ARG A 343 -14.96 6.54 -22.72
CA ARG A 343 -15.20 7.99 -22.87
C ARG A 343 -13.94 8.76 -23.28
N ALA A 344 -12.87 8.07 -23.66
CA ALA A 344 -11.60 8.68 -24.06
C ALA A 344 -11.75 9.66 -25.24
N HIS A 345 -12.66 9.38 -26.17
CA HIS A 345 -13.01 10.26 -27.29
C HIS A 345 -13.42 11.70 -26.88
N ARG A 346 -13.84 11.92 -25.62
CA ARG A 346 -14.20 13.26 -25.11
C ARG A 346 -13.01 14.07 -24.63
N HIS A 347 -11.86 13.43 -24.47
CA HIS A 347 -10.66 13.98 -23.83
C HIS A 347 -9.42 13.75 -24.69
N GLY A 348 -9.55 13.64 -26.02
CA GLY A 348 -8.44 13.38 -26.94
C GLY A 348 -7.28 14.36 -26.77
N ASP A 349 -7.58 15.67 -26.70
CA ASP A 349 -6.58 16.73 -26.50
C ASP A 349 -5.78 16.56 -25.20
N LEU A 350 -6.44 16.05 -24.15
CA LEU A 350 -5.79 15.75 -22.88
C LEU A 350 -4.80 14.59 -23.04
N GLY A 351 -5.20 13.52 -23.73
CA GLY A 351 -4.31 12.40 -24.06
C GLY A 351 -3.07 12.85 -24.84
N VAL A 352 -3.23 13.73 -25.84
CA VAL A 352 -2.10 14.30 -26.59
C VAL A 352 -1.16 15.06 -25.66
N ALA A 353 -1.72 15.92 -24.79
CA ALA A 353 -0.95 16.72 -23.85
C ALA A 353 -0.20 15.86 -22.83
N LEU A 354 -0.77 14.73 -22.40
CA LEU A 354 -0.11 13.75 -21.52
C LEU A 354 1.11 13.14 -22.21
N VAL A 355 0.95 12.64 -23.44
CA VAL A 355 2.05 12.05 -24.22
C VAL A 355 3.17 13.05 -24.44
N HIS A 356 2.83 14.29 -24.82
CA HIS A 356 3.82 15.35 -25.04
C HIS A 356 4.61 15.67 -23.77
N ARG A 357 3.92 15.87 -22.64
CA ARG A 357 4.57 16.19 -21.38
C ARG A 357 5.47 15.06 -20.89
N LEU A 358 5.00 13.82 -20.94
CA LEU A 358 5.80 12.67 -20.51
C LEU A 358 7.02 12.46 -21.41
N THR A 359 6.88 12.76 -22.70
CA THR A 359 8.02 12.76 -23.64
C THR A 359 9.03 13.87 -23.28
N ASP A 360 8.55 15.07 -22.92
CA ASP A 360 9.38 16.18 -22.43
C ASP A 360 10.11 15.83 -21.13
N GLU A 361 9.43 15.12 -20.22
CA GLU A 361 9.96 14.65 -18.94
C GLU A 361 10.86 13.39 -19.09
N CYS A 362 11.03 12.89 -20.33
CA CYS A 362 11.81 11.70 -20.66
C CYS A 362 11.27 10.40 -20.03
N GLU A 363 9.99 10.36 -19.67
CA GLU A 363 9.30 9.18 -19.17
C GLU A 363 8.73 8.34 -20.34
N TYR A 364 9.63 7.86 -21.20
CA TYR A 364 9.26 7.29 -22.51
C TYR A 364 8.33 6.06 -22.43
N GLU A 365 8.51 5.18 -21.43
CA GLU A 365 7.62 4.03 -21.24
C GLU A 365 6.16 4.47 -20.94
N ARG A 366 6.00 5.45 -20.04
CA ARG A 366 4.67 5.99 -19.69
C ARG A 366 4.07 6.80 -20.84
N ALA A 367 4.91 7.56 -21.56
CA ALA A 367 4.50 8.28 -22.76
C ALA A 367 4.00 7.31 -23.84
N TYR A 368 4.72 6.21 -24.06
CA TYR A 368 4.34 5.16 -25.01
C TYR A 368 3.04 4.47 -24.61
N PHE A 369 2.84 4.18 -23.33
CA PHE A 369 1.58 3.63 -22.84
C PHE A 369 0.38 4.51 -23.25
N HIS A 370 0.42 5.81 -22.94
CA HIS A 370 -0.67 6.71 -23.32
C HIS A 370 -0.75 6.95 -24.83
N TRP A 371 0.37 6.89 -25.55
CA TRP A 371 0.38 6.90 -27.01
C TRP A 371 -0.45 5.73 -27.55
N THR A 372 -0.25 4.51 -27.06
CA THR A 372 -1.02 3.35 -27.52
C THR A 372 -2.51 3.44 -27.19
N GLU A 373 -2.87 3.95 -26.01
CA GLU A 373 -4.28 4.19 -25.67
C GLU A 373 -4.90 5.22 -26.62
N LEU A 374 -4.18 6.29 -26.90
CA LEU A 374 -4.67 7.37 -27.75
C LEU A 374 -4.90 6.89 -29.18
N THR A 375 -3.95 6.15 -29.75
CA THR A 375 -4.05 5.66 -31.13
C THR A 375 -5.13 4.58 -31.28
N GLN A 376 -5.42 3.84 -30.21
CA GLN A 376 -6.48 2.85 -30.17
C GLN A 376 -7.89 3.45 -29.98
N TYR A 377 -8.06 4.32 -28.98
CA TYR A 377 -9.37 4.83 -28.58
C TYR A 377 -9.77 6.14 -29.26
N VAL A 378 -8.80 6.88 -29.80
CA VAL A 378 -8.99 8.16 -30.47
C VAL A 378 -8.07 8.22 -31.72
N PRO A 379 -8.32 7.39 -32.74
CA PRO A 379 -7.41 7.27 -33.88
C PRO A 379 -7.24 8.57 -34.69
N ASP A 380 -8.22 9.47 -34.64
CA ASP A 380 -8.18 10.76 -35.35
C ASP A 380 -7.40 11.86 -34.60
N THR A 381 -6.78 11.56 -33.45
CA THR A 381 -6.08 12.62 -32.68
C THR A 381 -4.80 13.07 -33.36
N HIS A 382 -4.59 14.39 -33.40
CA HIS A 382 -3.42 14.97 -34.04
C HIS A 382 -2.26 15.08 -33.05
N ILE A 383 -1.44 14.02 -32.95
CA ILE A 383 -0.20 14.12 -32.18
C ILE A 383 0.87 14.81 -33.02
N ASP A 384 1.55 15.79 -32.41
CA ASP A 384 2.72 16.43 -33.01
C ASP A 384 3.77 15.38 -33.42
N ILE A 385 4.04 15.33 -34.73
CA ILE A 385 4.97 14.41 -35.37
C ILE A 385 6.37 14.54 -34.75
N ASP A 386 6.82 15.74 -34.43
CA ASP A 386 8.16 15.96 -33.90
C ASP A 386 8.28 15.32 -32.50
N ARG A 387 7.20 15.36 -31.70
CA ARG A 387 7.13 14.69 -30.39
C ARG A 387 7.01 13.18 -30.49
N ALA A 388 6.31 12.68 -31.51
CA ALA A 388 6.25 11.24 -31.76
C ALA A 388 7.62 10.68 -32.19
N LEU A 389 8.38 11.43 -32.99
CA LEU A 389 9.77 11.11 -33.35
C LEU A 389 10.71 11.18 -32.14
N ASP A 390 10.50 12.13 -31.23
CA ASP A 390 11.23 12.20 -29.95
C ASP A 390 10.96 10.98 -29.07
N LEU A 391 9.69 10.57 -28.98
CA LEU A 391 9.25 9.39 -28.23
C LEU A 391 9.88 8.11 -28.78
N ALA A 392 9.78 7.89 -30.11
CA ALA A 392 10.35 6.73 -30.77
C ALA A 392 11.86 6.59 -30.51
N GLN A 393 12.57 7.72 -30.58
CA GLN A 393 14.00 7.76 -30.31
C GLN A 393 14.34 7.49 -28.84
N GLY A 394 13.54 8.01 -27.90
CA GLY A 394 13.70 7.76 -26.47
C GLY A 394 13.53 6.28 -26.10
N LEU A 395 12.55 5.62 -26.72
CA LEU A 395 12.29 4.19 -26.52
C LEU A 395 13.42 3.29 -27.05
N ASP A 396 13.98 3.61 -28.21
CA ASP A 396 15.12 2.89 -28.79
C ASP A 396 16.36 2.97 -27.87
N GLN A 397 16.60 4.13 -27.26
CA GLN A 397 17.69 4.32 -26.29
C GLN A 397 17.42 3.65 -24.93
N GLY A 398 16.15 3.46 -24.56
CA GLY A 398 15.68 2.96 -23.28
C GLY A 398 15.59 1.43 -23.15
N ASN A 399 16.20 0.66 -24.06
CA ASN A 399 16.06 -0.80 -24.14
C ASN A 399 14.64 -1.28 -24.55
N HIS A 400 13.81 -0.39 -25.10
CA HIS A 400 12.44 -0.65 -25.61
C HIS A 400 12.34 -0.43 -27.12
N ARG A 401 13.31 -0.97 -27.85
CA ARG A 401 13.46 -0.79 -29.30
C ARG A 401 12.21 -1.19 -30.11
N GLN A 402 11.56 -2.28 -29.76
CA GLN A 402 10.33 -2.73 -30.43
C GLN A 402 9.18 -1.73 -30.30
N ASP A 403 9.10 -1.00 -29.19
CA ASP A 403 8.08 0.02 -28.97
C ASP A 403 8.37 1.28 -29.79
N GLY A 404 9.65 1.66 -29.90
CA GLY A 404 10.09 2.72 -30.82
C GLY A 404 9.78 2.40 -32.28
N GLU A 405 10.02 1.16 -32.72
CA GLU A 405 9.68 0.68 -34.07
C GLU A 405 8.18 0.81 -34.37
N ARG A 406 7.31 0.52 -33.39
CA ARG A 406 5.86 0.65 -33.53
C ARG A 406 5.41 2.09 -33.69
N VAL A 407 5.99 3.02 -32.93
CA VAL A 407 5.70 4.46 -33.08
C VAL A 407 6.08 4.92 -34.49
N LEU A 408 7.27 4.53 -34.98
CA LEU A 408 7.70 4.90 -36.33
C LEU A 408 6.84 4.27 -37.42
N ALA A 409 6.46 3.00 -37.27
CA ALA A 409 5.57 2.30 -38.19
C ALA A 409 4.19 3.00 -38.26
N HIS A 410 3.66 3.39 -37.09
CA HIS A 410 2.42 4.14 -37.03
C HIS A 410 2.53 5.49 -37.75
N LEU A 411 3.59 6.28 -37.51
CA LEU A 411 3.82 7.56 -38.19
C LEU A 411 3.90 7.42 -39.71
N LEU A 412 4.46 6.32 -40.20
CA LEU A 412 4.58 6.09 -41.64
C LEU A 412 3.22 5.79 -42.28
N ASP A 413 2.46 4.82 -41.75
CA ASP A 413 1.31 4.24 -42.47
C ASP A 413 -0.07 4.59 -41.93
N ALA A 414 -0.18 4.95 -40.65
CA ALA A 414 -1.45 5.31 -40.00
C ALA A 414 -1.45 6.73 -39.42
N GLY A 415 -0.34 7.46 -39.52
CA GLY A 415 -0.18 8.83 -39.05
C GLY A 415 -0.39 9.89 -40.15
N PRO A 416 -0.35 11.18 -39.77
CA PRO A 416 -0.43 12.29 -40.71
C PRO A 416 0.76 12.33 -41.69
N ARG A 417 0.56 12.96 -42.85
CA ARG A 417 1.59 13.01 -43.91
C ARG A 417 2.82 13.80 -43.46
N LEU A 418 3.97 13.14 -43.41
CA LEU A 418 5.24 13.73 -42.97
C LEU A 418 5.76 14.78 -43.97
N THR A 419 6.27 15.90 -43.45
CA THR A 419 7.01 16.88 -44.27
C THR A 419 8.36 16.32 -44.74
N LYS A 420 8.99 16.93 -45.74
CA LYS A 420 10.33 16.51 -46.22
C LYS A 420 11.36 16.42 -45.08
N LYS A 421 11.37 17.41 -44.17
CA LYS A 421 12.28 17.44 -43.01
C LYS A 421 11.99 16.30 -42.03
N GLN A 422 10.73 16.10 -41.67
CA GLN A 422 10.31 15.04 -40.75
C GLN A 422 10.56 13.65 -41.34
N MET A 423 10.37 13.48 -42.64
CA MET A 423 10.68 12.23 -43.32
C MET A 423 12.18 11.94 -43.32
N SER A 424 13.04 12.93 -43.58
CA SER A 424 14.49 12.74 -43.45
C SER A 424 14.88 12.29 -42.04
N GLN A 425 14.29 12.89 -41.00
CA GLN A 425 14.52 12.49 -39.61
C GLN A 425 13.98 11.08 -39.32
N TRP A 426 12.80 10.75 -39.84
CA TRP A 426 12.20 9.43 -39.72
C TRP A 426 13.08 8.35 -40.38
N LEU A 427 13.59 8.60 -41.60
CA LEU A 427 14.50 7.69 -42.31
C LEU A 427 15.80 7.47 -41.52
N GLU A 428 16.36 8.55 -40.95
CA GLU A 428 17.55 8.46 -40.10
C GLU A 428 17.30 7.60 -38.86
N GLN A 429 16.13 7.66 -38.22
CA GLN A 429 15.79 6.82 -37.08
C GLN A 429 15.49 5.37 -37.50
N ALA A 430 14.73 5.20 -38.59
CA ALA A 430 14.36 3.90 -39.15
C ALA A 430 15.57 3.04 -39.48
N GLN A 431 16.65 3.64 -40.01
CA GLN A 431 17.88 2.93 -40.36
C GLN A 431 18.53 2.22 -39.17
N PHE A 432 18.40 2.79 -37.97
CA PHE A 432 18.96 2.24 -36.75
C PHE A 432 17.97 1.32 -36.04
N ALA A 433 16.67 1.60 -36.17
CA ALA A 433 15.59 0.82 -35.55
C ALA A 433 15.42 -0.54 -36.22
N SER A 434 15.10 -0.61 -37.52
CA SER A 434 14.84 -1.86 -38.22
C SER A 434 15.11 -1.76 -39.73
N PRO A 435 15.82 -2.75 -40.34
CA PRO A 435 15.98 -2.82 -41.79
C PRO A 435 14.65 -2.88 -42.55
N GLN A 436 13.64 -3.59 -42.02
CA GLN A 436 12.30 -3.69 -42.61
C GLN A 436 11.62 -2.31 -42.69
N LEU A 437 11.68 -1.57 -41.59
CA LEU A 437 11.07 -0.25 -41.48
C LEU A 437 11.73 0.73 -42.46
N HIS A 438 13.06 0.74 -42.50
CA HIS A 438 13.83 1.61 -43.40
C HIS A 438 13.52 1.30 -44.87
N HIS A 439 13.48 0.02 -45.26
CA HIS A 439 13.18 -0.38 -46.64
C HIS A 439 11.80 0.11 -47.09
N HIS A 440 10.77 -0.12 -46.28
CA HIS A 440 9.40 0.29 -46.58
C HIS A 440 9.26 1.82 -46.68
N GLY A 441 9.93 2.57 -45.81
CA GLY A 441 10.00 4.02 -45.89
C GLY A 441 10.64 4.50 -47.20
N LEU A 442 11.78 3.93 -47.61
CA LEU A 442 12.45 4.27 -48.87
C LEU A 442 11.57 3.99 -50.09
N LEU A 443 10.90 2.83 -50.13
CA LEU A 443 9.97 2.48 -51.21
C LEU A 443 8.82 3.48 -51.32
N LYS A 444 8.23 3.87 -50.18
CA LYS A 444 7.13 4.84 -50.13
C LYS A 444 7.57 6.21 -50.66
N GLU A 445 8.78 6.64 -50.31
CA GLU A 445 9.34 7.94 -50.69
C GLU A 445 9.77 8.03 -52.14
N LEU A 446 10.33 6.95 -52.70
CA LEU A 446 10.69 6.88 -54.12
C LEU A 446 9.46 7.02 -55.04
N ALA A 447 8.29 6.57 -54.57
CA ALA A 447 7.02 6.73 -55.26
C ALA A 447 6.45 8.17 -55.19
N GLU A 448 6.96 9.03 -54.30
CA GLU A 448 6.48 10.40 -54.15
C GLU A 448 7.21 11.41 -55.06
N SER A 449 6.54 12.50 -55.43
CA SER A 449 7.07 13.56 -56.31
C SER A 449 7.81 14.68 -55.58
N ARG A 450 8.08 14.54 -54.27
CA ARG A 450 8.63 15.62 -53.42
C ARG A 450 10.17 15.71 -53.37
N TRP A 451 10.87 14.78 -54.00
CA TRP A 451 12.34 14.70 -54.05
C TRP A 451 12.87 15.09 -55.42
N SER A 452 14.02 15.77 -55.47
CA SER A 452 14.74 16.05 -56.71
C SER A 452 15.34 14.77 -57.32
N ASP A 453 15.65 14.77 -58.61
CA ASP A 453 16.20 13.59 -59.29
C ASP A 453 17.53 13.11 -58.67
N SER A 454 18.37 14.03 -58.18
CA SER A 454 19.59 13.70 -57.46
C SER A 454 19.33 13.03 -56.11
N GLU A 455 18.34 13.52 -55.35
CA GLU A 455 17.96 12.94 -54.06
C GLU A 455 17.27 11.57 -54.24
N LYS A 456 16.46 11.40 -55.30
CA LYS A 456 15.86 10.10 -55.65
C LYS A 456 16.93 9.07 -55.99
N THR A 457 17.97 9.48 -56.71
CA THR A 457 19.12 8.61 -57.03
C THR A 457 19.83 8.16 -55.75
N GLU A 458 19.98 9.04 -54.77
CA GLU A 458 20.59 8.72 -53.47
C GLU A 458 19.72 7.78 -52.63
N LEU A 459 18.40 8.03 -52.54
CA LEU A 459 17.46 7.14 -51.86
C LEU A 459 17.37 5.76 -52.52
N ASP A 460 17.41 5.68 -53.86
CA ASP A 460 17.41 4.43 -54.62
C ASP A 460 18.72 3.63 -54.40
N ALA A 461 19.85 4.32 -54.31
CA ALA A 461 21.13 3.71 -53.95
C ALA A 461 21.12 3.13 -52.52
N GLN A 462 20.52 3.85 -51.56
CA GLN A 462 20.33 3.34 -50.20
C GLN A 462 19.43 2.11 -50.17
N ARG A 463 18.33 2.09 -50.95
CA ARG A 463 17.44 0.92 -51.10
C ARG A 463 18.21 -0.29 -51.64
N LEU A 464 18.93 -0.13 -52.75
CA LEU A 464 19.67 -1.20 -53.41
C LEU A 464 20.77 -1.78 -52.50
N GLU A 465 21.47 -0.94 -51.73
CA GLU A 465 22.46 -1.39 -50.76
C GLU A 465 21.81 -2.18 -49.61
N LEU A 466 20.63 -1.76 -49.16
CA LEU A 466 19.87 -2.46 -48.12
C LEU A 466 19.41 -3.84 -48.62
N GLU A 467 18.86 -3.94 -49.83
CA GLU A 467 18.44 -5.20 -50.47
C GLU A 467 19.62 -6.15 -50.71
N ARG A 468 20.79 -5.60 -51.08
CA ARG A 468 22.02 -6.37 -51.24
C ARG A 468 22.50 -6.96 -49.90
N ARG A 469 22.33 -6.21 -48.81
CA ARG A 469 22.74 -6.62 -47.47
C ARG A 469 21.75 -7.56 -46.78
N PHE A 470 20.47 -7.44 -47.10
CA PHE A 470 19.36 -8.20 -46.52
C PHE A 470 18.39 -8.69 -47.62
N PRO A 471 18.72 -9.81 -48.30
CA PRO A 471 17.94 -10.34 -49.43
C PRO A 471 16.47 -10.71 -49.09
N GLU A 472 16.16 -10.89 -47.81
CA GLU A 472 14.85 -11.26 -47.26
C GLU A 472 13.81 -10.12 -47.29
N LEU A 473 14.21 -8.87 -47.55
CA LEU A 473 13.36 -7.67 -47.45
C LEU A 473 12.40 -7.44 -48.65
N THR A 474 12.04 -8.47 -49.41
CA THR A 474 11.36 -8.31 -50.71
C THR A 474 9.89 -7.89 -50.64
N ASP A 475 9.23 -7.95 -49.47
CA ASP A 475 7.86 -7.45 -49.26
C ASP A 475 7.61 -6.94 -47.81
N PRO A 476 8.20 -5.79 -47.40
CA PRO A 476 8.14 -5.33 -46.02
C PRO A 476 6.83 -4.61 -45.66
N LYS A 477 5.99 -4.30 -46.66
CA LYS A 477 4.76 -3.54 -46.44
C LYS A 477 3.79 -4.27 -45.52
N ALA A 478 3.64 -5.59 -45.70
CA ALA A 478 2.74 -6.39 -44.87
C ALA A 478 3.22 -6.49 -43.41
N GLU A 479 4.53 -6.62 -43.21
CA GLU A 479 5.14 -6.72 -41.87
C GLU A 479 5.10 -5.40 -41.12
N VAL A 480 5.43 -4.28 -41.78
CA VAL A 480 5.41 -2.94 -41.16
C VAL A 480 3.96 -2.52 -40.86
N LEU A 481 3.00 -2.84 -41.73
CA LEU A 481 1.60 -2.60 -41.46
C LEU A 481 1.08 -3.44 -40.29
N ALA A 482 1.48 -4.72 -40.20
CA ALA A 482 1.15 -5.57 -39.06
C ALA A 482 1.77 -5.06 -37.75
N LEU A 483 2.98 -4.48 -37.81
CA LEU A 483 3.63 -3.86 -36.66
C LEU A 483 2.94 -2.56 -36.23
N ALA A 484 2.50 -1.73 -37.18
CA ALA A 484 1.77 -0.49 -36.92
C ALA A 484 0.36 -0.75 -36.34
N LEU A 485 -0.28 -1.85 -36.75
CA LEU A 485 -1.62 -2.26 -36.32
C LEU A 485 -1.60 -3.29 -35.18
N ALA A 486 -0.42 -3.68 -34.70
CA ALA A 486 -0.29 -4.66 -33.64
C ALA A 486 -0.99 -4.12 -32.38
N ALA A 487 -1.87 -4.94 -31.81
CA ALA A 487 -2.48 -4.63 -30.54
C ALA A 487 -1.37 -4.40 -29.49
N PRO A 488 -1.51 -3.40 -28.61
CA PRO A 488 -0.55 -3.21 -27.53
C PRO A 488 -0.43 -4.51 -26.72
N PRO A 489 0.74 -4.79 -26.12
CA PRO A 489 0.89 -5.95 -25.26
C PRO A 489 -0.19 -5.88 -24.17
N PRO A 490 -0.84 -7.01 -23.83
CA PRO A 490 -1.86 -7.01 -22.80
C PRO A 490 -1.25 -6.47 -21.50
N ILE A 491 -1.93 -5.49 -20.91
CA ILE A 491 -1.58 -4.99 -19.58
C ILE A 491 -1.68 -6.19 -18.63
N PRO A 492 -0.65 -6.52 -17.82
CA PRO A 492 -0.87 -7.36 -16.65
C PRO A 492 -1.99 -6.69 -15.86
N THR A 493 -3.12 -7.37 -15.74
CA THR A 493 -4.31 -6.84 -15.05
C THR A 493 -3.87 -6.25 -13.71
N GLN A 494 -4.61 -5.27 -13.17
CA GLN A 494 -4.29 -4.75 -11.82
C GLN A 494 -4.24 -5.85 -10.74
N GLU A 495 -4.68 -7.08 -11.05
CA GLU A 495 -4.44 -8.29 -10.24
C GLU A 495 -2.98 -8.77 -10.24
N GLU A 496 -2.20 -8.57 -11.31
CA GLU A 496 -0.78 -8.96 -11.41
C GLU A 496 0.19 -7.79 -11.11
N ALA A 497 -0.18 -6.54 -11.45
CA ALA A 497 0.58 -5.34 -11.04
C ALA A 497 0.22 -4.81 -9.63
N GLY A 498 -0.73 -5.45 -8.96
CA GLY A 498 -1.17 -5.13 -7.59
C GLY A 498 -0.10 -5.32 -6.51
N GLY A 499 1.08 -5.84 -6.88
CA GLY A 499 2.26 -5.89 -6.01
C GLY A 499 3.16 -4.66 -6.05
N ALA A 500 3.10 -3.80 -7.08
CA ALA A 500 4.10 -2.74 -7.31
C ALA A 500 3.55 -1.32 -7.50
N ALA A 501 2.24 -1.13 -7.73
CA ALA A 501 1.62 0.19 -7.92
C ALA A 501 0.96 0.75 -6.64
N ALA A 502 1.40 0.33 -5.45
CA ALA A 502 1.02 0.99 -4.20
C ALA A 502 1.81 2.29 -3.96
N ASP A 503 2.88 2.55 -4.72
CA ASP A 503 3.94 3.50 -4.34
C ASP A 503 4.08 4.78 -5.19
N SER A 504 3.12 5.16 -6.04
CA SER A 504 3.09 6.51 -6.63
C SER A 504 2.07 7.42 -5.93
N GLY A 505 2.48 7.92 -4.77
CA GLY A 505 2.40 9.35 -4.45
C GLY A 505 1.04 9.99 -4.19
N PHE A 506 0.41 9.63 -3.07
CA PHE A 506 -0.06 10.63 -2.08
C PHE A 506 -0.16 9.95 -0.71
N ALA A 507 1.00 9.60 -0.16
CA ALA A 507 1.16 9.39 1.27
C ALA A 507 2.60 9.69 1.64
N VAL A 508 2.75 10.54 2.66
CA VAL A 508 3.98 10.79 3.39
C VAL A 508 4.68 9.47 3.68
N HIS A 509 5.94 9.39 3.25
CA HIS A 509 6.86 8.29 3.45
C HIS A 509 6.81 7.71 4.87
N GLU A 510 6.67 6.39 4.95
CA GLU A 510 7.63 5.46 5.56
C GLU A 510 7.01 4.06 5.51
N ASP A 511 7.61 3.11 4.78
CA ASP A 511 7.41 1.69 5.10
C ASP A 511 8.71 0.88 4.98
N PRO A 512 9.01 -0.02 5.94
CA PRO A 512 10.36 -0.51 6.21
C PRO A 512 10.54 -1.99 5.88
N PHE A 513 10.24 -2.53 4.69
CA PHE A 513 10.53 -3.95 4.39
C PHE A 513 10.81 -4.28 2.92
N THR A 514 11.69 -3.52 2.25
CA THR A 514 12.43 -4.01 1.08
C THR A 514 13.92 -4.12 1.44
N GLN A 515 14.26 -5.18 2.16
CA GLN A 515 15.64 -5.67 2.27
C GLN A 515 15.78 -6.94 1.44
N ASN A 516 16.83 -6.94 0.59
CA ASN A 516 17.36 -8.00 -0.28
C ASN A 516 16.71 -8.06 -1.68
N GLN A 517 17.34 -7.74 -2.81
CA GLN A 517 18.74 -7.51 -3.20
C GLN A 517 18.75 -6.64 -4.48
N VAL A 518 19.09 -5.35 -4.38
CA VAL A 518 19.92 -4.52 -5.29
C VAL A 518 20.14 -3.25 -4.48
N ARG A 519 21.36 -2.94 -4.03
CA ARG A 519 21.59 -1.69 -3.27
C ARG A 519 21.58 -0.51 -4.25
N LYS A 520 20.40 -0.07 -4.71
CA LYS A 520 20.23 1.24 -5.37
C LYS A 520 20.76 2.31 -4.42
N LEU A 521 21.70 3.12 -4.89
CA LEU A 521 22.24 4.25 -4.13
C LEU A 521 21.08 5.21 -3.81
N ARG A 522 20.85 5.55 -2.53
CA ARG A 522 19.82 6.53 -2.16
C ARG A 522 20.36 7.94 -2.36
N VAL A 523 19.80 8.65 -3.34
CA VAL A 523 20.18 10.01 -3.75
C VAL A 523 19.12 11.01 -3.26
N MET A 524 19.53 12.13 -2.66
CA MET A 524 18.64 13.23 -2.27
C MET A 524 18.93 14.49 -3.10
N PRO A 525 17.95 15.04 -3.84
CA PRO A 525 18.13 16.29 -4.56
C PRO A 525 18.21 17.48 -3.60
N VAL A 526 19.16 18.39 -3.79
CA VAL A 526 19.39 19.56 -2.94
C VAL A 526 19.77 20.78 -3.77
N THR A 527 19.39 21.97 -3.31
CA THR A 527 19.78 23.24 -3.95
C THR A 527 20.88 23.92 -3.12
N PRO A 528 22.07 24.18 -3.67
CA PRO A 528 23.11 24.92 -2.96
C PRO A 528 22.71 26.41 -2.86
N LEU A 529 22.79 26.96 -1.65
CA LEU A 529 22.40 28.34 -1.34
C LEU A 529 23.60 29.26 -1.16
N ASN A 530 24.60 28.81 -0.40
CA ASN A 530 25.78 29.62 -0.13
C ASN A 530 26.97 28.74 0.30
N ARG A 531 28.20 29.21 0.04
CA ARG A 531 29.41 28.59 0.59
C ARG A 531 29.68 29.11 2.00
N ARG A 532 30.13 28.23 2.87
CA ARG A 532 30.62 28.55 4.21
C ARG A 532 32.08 28.06 4.32
N PRO A 533 32.90 28.63 5.23
CA PRO A 533 34.30 28.21 5.38
C PRO A 533 34.49 26.70 5.60
N ARG A 534 33.55 26.06 6.32
CA ARG A 534 33.61 24.64 6.71
C ARG A 534 32.66 23.72 5.94
N GLY A 535 31.86 24.25 5.00
CA GLY A 535 30.85 23.44 4.32
C GLY A 535 29.99 24.22 3.34
N LEU A 536 29.04 23.52 2.72
CA LEU A 536 28.10 24.10 1.78
C LEU A 536 26.70 24.19 2.41
N LEU A 537 26.12 25.40 2.43
CA LEU A 537 24.73 25.58 2.84
C LEU A 537 23.84 25.11 1.69
N ILE A 538 22.99 24.14 1.96
CA ILE A 538 22.07 23.53 1.01
C ILE A 538 20.63 23.62 1.51
N ARG A 539 19.67 23.65 0.58
CA ARG A 539 18.25 23.51 0.84
C ARG A 539 17.80 22.11 0.42
N ARG A 540 17.16 21.40 1.35
CA ARG A 540 16.54 20.09 1.12
C ARG A 540 15.11 20.23 0.56
N PRO A 541 14.55 19.18 -0.06
CA PRO A 541 13.13 19.14 -0.41
C PRO A 541 12.29 19.37 0.85
N GLY A 542 11.33 20.30 0.81
CA GLY A 542 10.59 20.76 2.00
C GLY A 542 11.13 22.04 2.64
N GLY A 543 12.19 22.65 2.07
CA GLY A 543 12.62 24.01 2.43
C GLY A 543 13.61 24.10 3.60
N GLN A 544 13.95 22.98 4.24
CA GLN A 544 14.92 22.95 5.34
C GLN A 544 16.33 23.26 4.84
N GLU A 545 16.99 24.23 5.48
CA GLU A 545 18.37 24.60 5.17
C GLU A 545 19.35 23.87 6.11
N THR A 546 20.35 23.21 5.55
CA THR A 546 21.36 22.44 6.29
C THR A 546 22.75 22.71 5.73
N THR A 547 23.78 22.64 6.58
CA THR A 547 25.18 22.83 6.12
C THR A 547 25.86 21.47 6.01
N VAL A 548 26.34 21.13 4.83
CA VAL A 548 27.13 19.92 4.56
C VAL A 548 28.60 20.24 4.79
N THR A 549 29.20 19.67 5.83
CA THR A 549 30.63 19.86 6.14
C THR A 549 31.49 19.20 5.07
N TYR A 550 32.49 19.91 4.55
CA TYR A 550 33.36 19.36 3.49
C TYR A 550 34.08 18.08 3.93
N GLY A 551 34.51 17.99 5.18
CA GLY A 551 35.17 16.79 5.72
C GLY A 551 34.32 15.52 5.79
N HIS A 552 33.01 15.59 5.50
CA HIS A 552 32.16 14.41 5.38
C HIS A 552 31.94 13.98 3.93
N VAL A 553 32.33 14.78 2.94
CA VAL A 553 32.23 14.40 1.53
C VAL A 553 33.36 13.42 1.22
N LYS A 554 33.05 12.20 0.81
CA LYS A 554 34.07 11.18 0.45
C LYS A 554 34.26 11.01 -1.06
N GLY A 555 33.26 11.38 -1.85
CA GLY A 555 33.33 11.34 -3.31
C GLY A 555 32.54 12.48 -3.94
N ILE A 556 32.94 12.87 -5.14
CA ILE A 556 32.29 13.89 -5.95
C ILE A 556 32.09 13.30 -7.34
N ALA A 557 30.85 13.02 -7.72
CA ALA A 557 30.52 12.53 -9.06
C ALA A 557 29.90 13.65 -9.89
N VAL A 558 30.41 13.86 -11.11
CA VAL A 558 29.97 14.95 -11.99
C VAL A 558 29.71 14.45 -13.39
N ALA A 559 28.60 14.89 -13.99
CA ALA A 559 28.23 14.53 -15.35
C ALA A 559 27.45 15.63 -16.06
N ALA A 560 27.62 15.73 -17.38
CA ALA A 560 26.72 16.47 -18.24
C ALA A 560 25.65 15.51 -18.79
N ILE A 561 24.38 15.76 -18.45
CA ILE A 561 23.25 15.01 -19.00
C ILE A 561 22.74 15.76 -20.23
N ARG A 562 22.85 15.13 -21.39
CA ARG A 562 22.46 15.74 -22.66
C ARG A 562 21.46 14.86 -23.40
N CYS A 563 20.17 15.21 -23.29
CA CYS A 563 19.13 14.64 -24.14
C CYS A 563 19.14 15.37 -25.49
N ARG A 564 18.80 14.67 -26.59
CA ARG A 564 19.01 15.20 -27.94
C ARG A 564 18.14 16.43 -28.28
N ASN A 565 17.16 16.82 -27.45
CA ASN A 565 16.31 18.00 -27.62
C ASN A 565 16.05 18.84 -26.35
N SER A 566 16.84 18.66 -25.28
CA SER A 566 16.77 19.53 -24.08
C SER A 566 18.01 20.41 -23.94
N LYS A 567 17.87 21.55 -23.25
CA LYS A 567 19.03 22.30 -22.75
C LYS A 567 19.69 21.43 -21.67
N GLY A 568 20.58 20.53 -22.09
CA GLY A 568 21.25 19.58 -21.20
C GLY A 568 21.75 20.25 -19.92
N PHE A 569 21.74 19.51 -18.82
CA PHE A 569 22.06 20.02 -17.49
C PHE A 569 23.23 19.26 -16.89
N VAL A 570 23.94 19.91 -15.98
CA VAL A 570 25.04 19.29 -15.25
C VAL A 570 24.52 18.74 -13.94
N VAL A 571 24.97 17.55 -13.56
CA VAL A 571 24.67 16.91 -12.28
C VAL A 571 25.96 16.87 -11.46
N LEU A 572 25.83 17.17 -10.17
CA LEU A 572 26.89 17.10 -9.16
C LEU A 572 26.36 16.32 -7.95
N ASP A 573 26.91 15.13 -7.72
CA ASP A 573 26.57 14.29 -6.56
C ASP A 573 27.71 14.35 -5.54
N LEU A 574 27.39 14.72 -4.29
CA LEU A 574 28.30 14.62 -3.15
C LEU A 574 28.03 13.32 -2.40
N LEU A 575 28.99 12.39 -2.44
CA LEU A 575 28.88 11.06 -1.88
C LEU A 575 29.27 11.02 -0.39
N ASP A 576 28.51 10.25 0.38
CA ASP A 576 28.67 10.03 1.83
C ASP A 576 28.66 11.33 2.68
N ALA A 577 28.10 12.40 2.12
CA ALA A 577 28.13 13.74 2.67
C ALA A 577 27.03 13.95 3.74
N GLU A 578 27.17 13.42 4.95
CA GLU A 578 26.27 13.82 6.06
C GLU A 578 26.93 14.20 7.39
N PRO A 579 26.41 15.25 8.07
CA PRO A 579 26.74 15.64 9.43
C PRO A 579 25.66 15.16 10.42
N THR A 580 26.06 14.52 11.51
CA THR A 580 25.31 14.40 12.80
C THR A 580 24.04 13.53 12.90
N GLN A 581 24.15 12.49 13.75
CA GLN A 581 23.19 11.73 14.60
C GLN A 581 21.74 11.37 14.20
N GLU A 582 21.14 11.87 13.13
CA GLU A 582 19.82 11.36 12.66
C GLU A 582 19.99 10.34 11.53
N ARG A 583 19.88 9.05 11.90
CA ARG A 583 19.64 7.87 11.04
C ARG A 583 20.16 7.96 9.59
N ALA A 584 21.35 7.41 9.38
CA ALA A 584 22.02 7.11 8.12
C ALA A 584 21.13 6.47 7.04
N GLN A 585 20.45 7.27 6.20
CA GLN A 585 19.62 6.74 5.10
C GLN A 585 20.04 7.19 3.69
N HIS A 586 20.71 8.33 3.50
CA HIS A 586 21.11 8.82 2.16
C HIS A 586 22.62 8.67 1.94
N LYS A 587 23.01 8.24 0.73
CA LYS A 587 24.43 8.02 0.36
C LYS A 587 24.97 9.06 -0.62
N ALA A 588 24.11 9.86 -1.23
CA ALA A 588 24.50 10.93 -2.15
C ALA A 588 23.57 12.15 -2.07
N LEU A 589 24.13 13.35 -2.16
CA LEU A 589 23.41 14.62 -2.30
C LEU A 589 23.56 15.14 -3.72
N ARG A 590 22.46 15.24 -4.46
CA ARG A 590 22.45 15.61 -5.88
C ARG A 590 22.09 17.06 -6.09
N MET A 591 22.90 17.77 -6.88
CA MET A 591 22.66 19.13 -7.32
C MET A 591 22.51 19.17 -8.83
N PHE A 592 21.48 19.86 -9.29
CA PHE A 592 21.25 20.09 -10.71
C PHE A 592 21.71 21.50 -11.09
N GLY A 593 22.65 21.60 -12.02
CA GLY A 593 23.25 22.87 -12.46
C GLY A 593 22.27 23.83 -13.15
N ASN A 594 21.07 23.37 -13.50
CA ASN A 594 19.98 24.22 -14.01
C ASN A 594 19.06 24.77 -12.89
N GLN A 595 19.22 24.33 -11.64
CA GLN A 595 18.42 24.76 -10.49
C GLN A 595 19.10 25.82 -9.61
N PHE A 596 20.36 26.14 -9.89
CA PHE A 596 21.09 27.20 -9.20
C PHE A 596 22.07 27.91 -10.16
N LYS A 597 22.49 29.11 -9.81
CA LYS A 597 23.50 29.86 -10.57
C LYS A 597 24.87 29.68 -9.90
N PRO A 598 25.83 28.98 -10.53
CA PRO A 598 27.14 28.75 -9.93
C PRO A 598 27.92 30.03 -9.65
N THR A 599 27.68 31.08 -10.44
CA THR A 599 28.28 32.42 -10.26
C THR A 599 27.89 33.10 -8.95
N ASP A 600 26.71 32.79 -8.42
CA ASP A 600 26.23 33.35 -7.16
C ASP A 600 26.93 32.68 -5.96
N LEU A 601 27.38 31.43 -6.14
CA LEU A 601 28.13 30.70 -5.14
C LEU A 601 29.61 31.09 -5.18
N VAL A 602 30.22 31.13 -6.37
CA VAL A 602 31.64 31.46 -6.57
C VAL A 602 31.77 32.77 -7.36
N PRO A 603 31.69 33.94 -6.69
CA PRO A 603 31.84 35.23 -7.35
C PRO A 603 33.28 35.40 -7.90
N GLY A 604 33.39 36.05 -9.06
CA GLY A 604 34.67 36.30 -9.74
C GLY A 604 34.84 35.59 -11.09
N HIS A 605 33.91 34.69 -11.45
CA HIS A 605 33.89 34.03 -12.76
C HIS A 605 32.74 34.55 -13.63
N ALA A 606 33.04 34.96 -14.86
CA ALA A 606 32.04 35.51 -15.79
C ALA A 606 31.19 34.41 -16.46
N LYS A 607 31.72 33.18 -16.59
CA LYS A 607 31.02 32.06 -17.23
C LYS A 607 30.51 31.05 -16.18
N PRO A 608 29.24 30.60 -16.27
CA PRO A 608 28.68 29.61 -15.34
C PRO A 608 29.47 28.29 -15.27
N ALA A 609 30.03 27.83 -16.40
CA ALA A 609 30.84 26.62 -16.44
C ALA A 609 32.17 26.76 -15.66
N GLU A 610 32.80 27.93 -15.71
CA GLU A 610 34.03 28.23 -14.96
C GLU A 610 33.73 28.32 -13.46
N ALA A 611 32.65 28.99 -13.08
CA ALA A 611 32.17 29.05 -11.69
C ALA A 611 31.80 27.68 -11.13
N PHE A 612 31.20 26.80 -11.95
CA PHE A 612 30.86 25.43 -11.55
C PHE A 612 32.10 24.57 -11.34
N ARG A 613 33.12 24.67 -12.20
CA ARG A 613 34.40 23.98 -12.00
C ARG A 613 35.13 24.48 -10.76
N ALA A 614 35.14 25.80 -10.52
CA ALA A 614 35.73 26.38 -9.32
C ALA A 614 35.04 25.88 -8.05
N LEU A 615 33.71 25.70 -8.07
CA LEU A 615 32.96 25.10 -6.97
C LEU A 615 33.38 23.64 -6.72
N ILE A 616 33.49 22.81 -7.76
CA ILE A 616 33.96 21.42 -7.64
C ILE A 616 35.38 21.38 -7.07
N GLY A 617 36.29 22.21 -7.60
CA GLY A 617 37.68 22.28 -7.16
C GLY A 617 37.80 22.69 -5.69
N GLU A 618 37.00 23.64 -5.22
CA GLU A 618 36.97 24.02 -3.81
C GLU A 618 36.46 22.88 -2.92
N ILE A 619 35.38 22.21 -3.32
CA ILE A 619 34.85 21.07 -2.56
C ILE A 619 35.92 19.98 -2.48
N HIS A 620 36.52 19.60 -3.60
CA HIS A 620 37.59 18.61 -3.69
C HIS A 620 38.80 18.97 -2.80
N GLN A 621 39.29 20.21 -2.88
CA GLN A 621 40.42 20.68 -2.08
C GLN A 621 40.12 20.67 -0.57
N LYS A 622 38.90 21.03 -0.17
CA LYS A 622 38.50 21.11 1.24
C LYS A 622 38.04 19.79 1.83
N SER A 623 37.58 18.84 1.02
CA SER A 623 37.11 17.52 1.47
C SER A 623 38.15 16.42 1.32
N GLY A 624 39.06 16.51 0.35
CA GLY A 624 39.93 15.41 -0.06
C GLY A 624 39.18 14.28 -0.79
N ALA A 625 37.93 14.52 -1.23
CA ALA A 625 37.07 13.52 -1.85
C ALA A 625 37.55 13.12 -3.26
N SER A 626 37.44 11.84 -3.61
CA SER A 626 37.75 11.37 -4.96
C SER A 626 36.75 11.91 -5.99
N LEU A 627 37.25 12.31 -7.16
CA LEU A 627 36.42 12.69 -8.31
C LEU A 627 36.07 11.45 -9.15
N LEU A 628 34.80 11.33 -9.55
CA LEU A 628 34.29 10.25 -10.39
C LEU A 628 33.64 10.86 -11.64
N PRO A 629 33.82 10.27 -12.84
CA PRO A 629 34.59 9.06 -13.14
C PRO A 629 36.11 9.26 -13.24
N ASP A 630 36.61 10.49 -13.47
CA ASP A 630 38.04 10.77 -13.75
C ASP A 630 38.56 12.02 -13.00
N PRO A 631 39.81 12.08 -12.51
CA PRO A 631 40.38 13.25 -11.83
C PRO A 631 40.63 14.45 -12.75
N GLU A 632 40.79 14.22 -14.07
CA GLU A 632 41.15 15.24 -15.07
C GLU A 632 40.05 16.32 -15.29
N ILE A 633 38.86 16.16 -14.67
CA ILE A 633 37.75 17.12 -14.70
C ILE A 633 38.21 18.53 -14.24
N LEU A 634 39.15 18.60 -13.30
CA LEU A 634 39.68 19.87 -12.80
C LEU A 634 40.75 20.51 -13.71
N ASP A 635 41.34 19.74 -14.63
CA ASP A 635 42.43 20.17 -15.52
C ASP A 635 41.93 20.72 -16.87
N GLY A 636 40.64 21.07 -16.95
CA GLY A 636 40.04 21.66 -18.15
C GLY A 636 39.42 20.66 -19.13
N ALA A 637 39.51 19.35 -18.86
CA ALA A 637 38.85 18.32 -19.67
C ALA A 637 37.32 18.53 -19.74
N PRO A 638 36.65 18.19 -20.86
CA PRO A 638 35.19 18.25 -20.95
C PRO A 638 34.53 17.32 -19.93
N LEU A 639 33.39 17.73 -19.36
CA LEU A 639 32.62 16.86 -18.46
C LEU A 639 32.18 15.59 -19.20
N PRO A 640 32.16 14.43 -18.53
CA PRO A 640 31.67 13.20 -19.14
C PRO A 640 30.18 13.34 -19.44
N HIS A 641 29.80 12.91 -20.65
CA HIS A 641 28.44 13.07 -21.17
C HIS A 641 27.66 11.77 -21.03
N PHE A 642 26.41 11.90 -20.57
CA PHE A 642 25.50 10.77 -20.44
C PHE A 642 24.16 11.08 -21.13
N PRO A 643 23.55 10.07 -21.78
CA PRO A 643 22.29 10.25 -22.49
C PRO A 643 21.10 10.44 -21.55
N SER A 644 21.19 9.91 -20.32
CA SER A 644 20.16 10.04 -19.27
C SER A 644 20.79 10.02 -17.88
N LEU A 645 20.00 10.44 -16.88
CA LEU A 645 20.40 10.36 -15.47
C LEU A 645 20.58 8.90 -15.02
N GLU A 646 19.78 7.99 -15.55
CA GLU A 646 19.87 6.55 -15.27
C GLU A 646 21.15 5.94 -15.84
N ALA A 647 21.57 6.35 -17.04
CA ALA A 647 22.84 5.91 -17.62
C ALA A 647 24.03 6.39 -16.79
N PHE A 648 23.97 7.64 -16.27
CA PHE A 648 24.95 8.17 -15.33
C PHE A 648 25.01 7.34 -14.04
N GLU A 649 23.85 7.06 -13.43
CA GLU A 649 23.80 6.27 -12.20
C GLU A 649 24.30 4.84 -12.41
N LEU A 650 23.93 4.21 -13.51
CA LEU A 650 24.34 2.85 -13.85
C LEU A 650 25.86 2.74 -14.00
N GLN A 651 26.48 3.72 -14.66
CA GLN A 651 27.90 3.69 -14.96
C GLN A 651 28.77 4.10 -13.75
N ILE A 652 28.32 5.08 -12.95
CA ILE A 652 29.09 5.56 -11.79
C ILE A 652 28.87 4.68 -10.56
N TYR A 653 27.68 4.11 -10.37
CA TYR A 653 27.31 3.36 -9.17
C TYR A 653 27.19 1.83 -9.39
N GLY A 654 27.15 1.37 -10.65
CA GLY A 654 27.12 -0.05 -11.03
C GLY A 654 25.76 -0.74 -10.92
N ARG A 655 25.57 -1.88 -11.63
CA ARG A 655 24.53 -2.88 -11.33
C ARG A 655 25.05 -3.79 -10.21
N THR A 656 24.39 -3.84 -9.05
CA THR A 656 24.63 -4.97 -8.13
C THR A 656 23.74 -6.14 -8.50
N SER A 657 24.23 -7.03 -9.36
CA SER A 657 23.91 -8.46 -9.36
C SER A 657 25.07 -9.21 -10.02
N ASP A 658 25.50 -10.28 -9.36
CA ASP A 658 26.54 -11.22 -9.78
C ASP A 658 26.63 -11.43 -11.30
N GLN A 659 27.83 -11.22 -11.86
CA GLN A 659 28.45 -11.92 -13.00
C GLN A 659 29.58 -11.06 -13.59
N VAL A 660 30.72 -11.00 -12.91
CA VAL A 660 32.03 -11.06 -13.57
C VAL A 660 32.87 -12.00 -12.72
N GLY A 661 33.10 -13.21 -13.23
CA GLY A 661 34.02 -14.17 -12.64
C GLY A 661 35.46 -13.66 -12.67
N GLY A 662 36.19 -14.00 -11.61
CA GLY A 662 37.60 -13.77 -11.37
C GLY A 662 37.97 -14.31 -10.01
#